data_AF-A0A939YIY3-F1
#
_entry.id   AF-A0A939YIY3-F1
#
_cell.length_a   1.000
_cell.length_b   1.000
_cell.length_c   1.000
_cell.angle_alpha   90.00
_cell.angle_beta   90.00
_cell.angle_gamma   90.00
#
_symmetry.space_group_name_H-M   'P 1'
#
loop_
_entity.id
_entity.type
_entity.pdbx_description
1 polymer ?
#
loop_
_entity_poly.entity_id
_entity_poly.type
_entity_poly.pdbx_seq_one_letter_code
_entity_poly.pdbx_strand_id
1 'polypeptide(L)'
;MKRISALLMLTVLMLSAFSFSVYADDNATGGDGNTSWAASGYAWYNPYQYLYKVTIFVGKSDTATKQSSLTGSFYRIGTVIMKSTGWTVDSSVMFGGSTKVDYYGGTAMTRMTNPHIISDANCPAVPIACGGDIDTVKAYFGSTGTLNTVLNAIASKNGTTAYGLLSGKSFTIGGETKSGWSSSYLLPNGTSNRVPWVIIYEPMVVMHLKDQVSQVAFTATEFAISAANGWYDWHLSGGSGQNVYILPYCHLPTSIQLEESWFGYPVYPTRSDSYVWSYDEIVKGGGWGMRWLPKAVTEPTMDYAVEFGEYTASPKVDESTSFKINWTNFGDKQGTVLCELYDGSSIIWSSEKTINSKIVVISTLTMTFHDNRTHTLTAKINWSNRSKESNPNNNSASISMTPVGTPKSTIDYSVMIDSVPTPKPNTTENIRITWKNKTTNAGEALCEIYVDSVCVFTDTKSFSAGLSITADYNIYFAGTKNHSVEARINWSNRSKEVDPNDNSSKKTVLTDYDKTYDFSVTNLSVTPATVYQNNTVTVTFKTNNLNKDLSYTGISVEVLLDGTVVKSSTTSFAANGTNTHTYTFTLAYEGTKTFTARVNWSNRSKESNSSNNSAEKSVTVKRYYDFSVSDLEIEPDTVFDNETVTVTFRTDNNDKYNAYTNIPVQVLYRGWVVYTGYFDYAKNAGKEHTVTINVGSNLGQNEIKARVNWQDRTNEVISTNNVTAAKYVTVNENKDLTLEIIEPNSDYREGVTVMTSCRIYNKSLTNVVPSSECAVAFKVYYRNGTDVVTVTEQRWEQAVIPSKDSNLVYFKWTVPEGTAGKNMCIFAFVNADRTVEEIRDDNNGEVMMKTVAKYPDSQTPDTRFEYMKPNGYTVPAVPSVTTGAVTWDVWEYTTTFVKKTYGVSLSASQPRITPDADSPSRSGSRTAWTMRSGYGVTMSYVPAFSPVSGSTYASSDMYTDVQTVVALFPEFSYSNANWKCRVLEKTGYAEWKFIENTNADGNERLHFTPIWFPDGDYVVSVVAYDLWTPAGMITGTRNSYPVTISQSAYDDWYVASHYKSEG
;
A
#
# COMPACT_ATOMS: atom_id res chain seq x y z
N MET A 1 14.53 34.48 -52.02
CA MET A 1 13.42 34.61 -51.03
C MET A 1 12.53 33.37 -50.98
N LYS A 2 11.51 33.17 -51.85
CA LYS A 2 10.49 32.09 -51.65
C LYS A 2 11.01 30.68 -51.28
N ARG A 3 12.10 30.18 -51.88
CA ARG A 3 12.71 28.88 -51.50
C ARG A 3 13.33 28.85 -50.10
N ILE A 4 13.84 29.97 -49.59
CA ILE A 4 14.39 30.07 -48.23
C ILE A 4 13.24 30.10 -47.22
N SER A 5 12.17 30.86 -47.49
CA SER A 5 10.96 30.87 -46.66
C SER A 5 10.31 29.49 -46.55
N ALA A 6 10.28 28.73 -47.65
CA ALA A 6 9.81 27.34 -47.65
C ALA A 6 10.73 26.42 -46.81
N LEU A 7 12.05 26.57 -46.91
CA LEU A 7 12.99 25.76 -46.12
C LEU A 7 12.92 26.12 -44.62
N LEU A 8 12.71 27.41 -44.29
CA LEU A 8 12.53 27.89 -42.91
C LEU A 8 11.20 27.41 -42.31
N MET A 9 10.11 27.43 -43.09
CA MET A 9 8.84 26.83 -42.66
C MET A 9 8.96 25.31 -42.51
N LEU A 10 9.70 24.63 -43.37
CA LEU A 10 9.90 23.18 -43.26
C LEU A 10 10.76 22.81 -42.05
N THR A 11 11.81 23.58 -41.72
CA THR A 11 12.55 23.37 -40.47
C THR A 11 11.74 23.73 -39.23
N VAL A 12 10.94 24.80 -39.24
CA VAL A 12 10.03 25.13 -38.13
C VAL A 12 8.95 24.05 -37.94
N LEU A 13 8.39 23.51 -39.03
CA LEU A 13 7.46 22.38 -38.98
C LEU A 13 8.13 21.10 -38.46
N MET A 14 9.36 20.77 -38.90
CA MET A 14 10.11 19.63 -38.34
C MET A 14 10.52 19.84 -36.88
N LEU A 15 10.86 21.07 -36.46
CA LEU A 15 11.13 21.43 -35.06
C LEU A 15 9.87 21.40 -34.19
N SER A 16 8.66 21.52 -34.77
CA SER A 16 7.39 21.27 -34.07
C SER A 16 6.96 19.79 -34.10
N ALA A 17 7.45 19.00 -35.06
CA ALA A 17 7.15 17.57 -35.17
C ALA A 17 7.97 16.74 -34.18
N PHE A 18 9.21 17.15 -33.88
CA PHE A 18 9.98 16.62 -32.76
C PHE A 18 9.66 17.40 -31.48
N SER A 19 8.51 17.08 -30.88
CA SER A 19 8.39 17.23 -29.42
C SER A 19 9.51 16.40 -28.79
N PHE A 20 10.48 17.05 -28.16
CA PHE A 20 11.47 16.35 -27.34
C PHE A 20 10.74 15.81 -26.12
N SER A 21 10.26 14.57 -26.23
CA SER A 21 9.84 13.76 -25.09
C SER A 21 11.06 13.62 -24.17
N VAL A 22 11.12 14.48 -23.17
CA VAL A 22 11.98 14.27 -22.00
C VAL A 22 11.40 13.04 -21.31
N TYR A 23 11.94 11.88 -21.66
CA TYR A 23 11.50 10.61 -21.11
C TYR A 23 11.70 10.64 -19.60
N ALA A 24 10.58 10.77 -18.89
CA ALA A 24 10.49 10.54 -17.46
C ALA A 24 11.00 9.12 -17.14
N ASP A 25 11.61 8.94 -15.97
CA ASP A 25 12.01 7.60 -15.53
C ASP A 25 10.76 6.71 -15.40
N ASP A 26 10.96 5.42 -15.67
CA ASP A 26 9.92 4.41 -15.70
C ASP A 26 9.92 3.52 -14.45
N ASN A 27 8.75 2.95 -14.17
CA ASN A 27 8.55 1.99 -13.10
C ASN A 27 7.25 1.19 -13.35
N ALA A 28 7.29 0.34 -14.38
CA ALA A 28 6.15 -0.44 -14.84
C ALA A 28 6.60 -1.70 -15.61
N THR A 29 6.04 -2.86 -15.35
CA THR A 29 6.33 -4.08 -16.14
C THR A 29 5.13 -5.03 -16.13
N GLY A 30 5.10 -6.01 -17.03
CA GLY A 30 3.98 -6.94 -17.18
C GLY A 30 4.42 -8.30 -17.71
N GLY A 31 3.51 -9.28 -17.63
CA GLY A 31 3.69 -10.64 -18.16
C GLY A 31 2.89 -10.92 -19.43
N ASP A 32 3.08 -12.11 -19.99
CA ASP A 32 2.32 -12.62 -21.14
C ASP A 32 0.98 -13.26 -20.70
N GLY A 33 -0.05 -13.21 -21.55
CA GLY A 33 -1.32 -13.92 -21.32
C GLY A 33 -2.40 -13.76 -22.39
N ASN A 34 -3.53 -14.49 -22.24
CA ASN A 34 -4.64 -14.53 -23.22
C ASN A 34 -6.03 -14.62 -22.57
N THR A 35 -7.08 -14.20 -23.28
CA THR A 35 -8.48 -14.16 -22.78
C THR A 35 -9.45 -14.95 -23.66
N SER A 36 -10.46 -15.60 -23.04
CA SER A 36 -11.48 -16.42 -23.71
C SER A 36 -12.89 -15.84 -23.54
N TRP A 37 -13.86 -16.34 -24.33
CA TRP A 37 -15.25 -15.86 -24.30
C TRP A 37 -16.04 -16.37 -23.09
N ALA A 38 -16.92 -15.53 -22.55
CA ALA A 38 -17.72 -15.85 -21.36
C ALA A 38 -18.81 -16.90 -21.63
N ALA A 39 -19.06 -17.77 -20.65
CA ALA A 39 -20.17 -18.71 -20.64
C ALA A 39 -21.43 -18.07 -20.01
N SER A 40 -22.61 -18.51 -20.44
CA SER A 40 -23.89 -18.01 -19.91
C SER A 40 -24.05 -18.32 -18.41
N GLY A 41 -24.54 -17.35 -17.64
CA GLY A 41 -24.79 -17.47 -16.19
C GLY A 41 -23.70 -16.92 -15.26
N TYR A 42 -22.65 -16.30 -15.79
CA TYR A 42 -21.51 -15.77 -15.02
C TYR A 42 -21.28 -14.28 -15.28
N ALA A 43 -20.39 -13.66 -14.49
CA ALA A 43 -19.95 -12.29 -14.73
C ALA A 43 -19.03 -12.22 -15.97
N TRP A 44 -18.87 -11.02 -16.55
CA TRP A 44 -17.97 -10.79 -17.68
C TRP A 44 -17.45 -9.35 -17.69
N TYR A 45 -16.42 -9.10 -18.49
CA TYR A 45 -15.95 -7.76 -18.79
C TYR A 45 -15.66 -7.66 -20.29
N ASN A 46 -15.71 -6.44 -20.83
CA ASN A 46 -15.40 -6.18 -22.23
C ASN A 46 -13.95 -5.68 -22.35
N PRO A 47 -13.07 -6.31 -23.15
CA PRO A 47 -11.69 -5.87 -23.33
C PRO A 47 -11.51 -4.43 -23.83
N TYR A 48 -12.54 -3.80 -24.42
CA TYR A 48 -12.50 -2.38 -24.83
C TYR A 48 -12.99 -1.40 -23.75
N GLN A 49 -13.56 -1.88 -22.64
CA GLN A 49 -14.07 -1.05 -21.53
C GLN A 49 -13.05 -0.93 -20.38
N TYR A 50 -11.80 -0.62 -20.73
CA TYR A 50 -10.72 -0.37 -19.77
C TYR A 50 -10.71 1.09 -19.28
N LEU A 51 -10.30 1.29 -18.03
CA LEU A 51 -10.00 2.59 -17.46
C LEU A 51 -8.69 2.55 -16.67
N TYR A 52 -8.22 3.71 -16.23
CA TYR A 52 -7.16 3.85 -15.25
C TYR A 52 -7.60 4.78 -14.12
N LYS A 53 -7.30 4.43 -12.87
CA LYS A 53 -7.33 5.37 -11.75
C LYS A 53 -5.98 6.07 -11.70
N VAL A 54 -5.95 7.36 -12.01
CA VAL A 54 -4.71 8.13 -12.20
C VAL A 54 -4.62 9.21 -11.14
N THR A 55 -3.52 9.22 -10.38
CA THR A 55 -3.27 10.17 -9.30
C THR A 55 -1.93 10.87 -9.51
N ILE A 56 -1.91 12.19 -9.34
CA ILE A 56 -0.71 13.00 -9.54
C ILE A 56 -0.26 13.71 -8.26
N PHE A 57 1.06 13.77 -8.08
CA PHE A 57 1.74 14.36 -6.94
C PHE A 57 2.87 15.30 -7.42
N VAL A 58 3.20 16.31 -6.61
CA VAL A 58 4.32 17.23 -6.85
C VAL A 58 5.19 17.35 -5.61
N GLY A 59 6.51 17.38 -5.78
CA GLY A 59 7.46 17.46 -4.66
C GLY A 59 7.31 18.77 -3.88
N LYS A 60 7.36 18.70 -2.54
CA LYS A 60 7.36 19.88 -1.66
C LYS A 60 8.66 20.68 -1.76
N SER A 61 9.72 20.10 -2.32
CA SER A 61 11.01 20.74 -2.53
C SER A 61 11.70 20.25 -3.80
N ASP A 62 12.61 21.06 -4.33
CA ASP A 62 13.55 20.68 -5.39
C ASP A 62 14.57 19.60 -4.94
N THR A 63 14.65 19.27 -3.65
CA THR A 63 15.47 18.15 -3.13
C THR A 63 14.69 16.84 -2.95
N ALA A 64 13.40 16.79 -3.32
CA ALA A 64 12.61 15.55 -3.22
C ALA A 64 13.07 14.50 -4.25
N THR A 65 13.11 13.22 -3.85
CA THR A 65 13.64 12.12 -4.67
C THR A 65 12.71 10.91 -4.71
N LYS A 66 13.02 9.93 -5.59
CA LYS A 66 12.41 8.59 -5.62
C LYS A 66 12.50 7.83 -4.29
N GLN A 67 13.36 8.22 -3.36
CA GLN A 67 13.54 7.59 -2.03
C GLN A 67 12.86 8.38 -0.88
N SER A 68 12.27 9.54 -1.19
CA SER A 68 11.52 10.33 -0.22
C SER A 68 10.15 9.70 0.05
N SER A 69 9.55 9.93 1.23
CA SER A 69 8.16 9.49 1.49
C SER A 69 7.19 10.18 0.53
N LEU A 70 6.31 9.44 -0.15
CA LEU A 70 5.33 10.02 -1.07
C LEU A 70 4.32 10.91 -0.32
N THR A 71 3.83 10.44 0.84
CA THR A 71 2.87 11.19 1.68
C THR A 71 3.55 12.30 2.48
N GLY A 72 4.80 12.08 2.93
CA GLY A 72 5.58 13.06 3.68
C GLY A 72 6.14 14.20 2.83
N SER A 73 6.72 13.91 1.67
CA SER A 73 7.53 14.85 0.88
C SER A 73 6.87 15.39 -0.39
N PHE A 74 5.65 14.96 -0.73
CA PHE A 74 4.90 15.43 -1.91
C PHE A 74 3.51 15.94 -1.52
N TYR A 75 2.95 16.84 -2.32
CA TYR A 75 1.53 17.17 -2.29
C TYR A 75 0.79 16.28 -3.29
N ARG A 76 -0.21 15.51 -2.83
CA ARG A 76 -1.24 14.95 -3.71
C ARG A 76 -2.04 16.12 -4.31
N ILE A 77 -2.14 16.16 -5.64
CA ILE A 77 -2.86 17.23 -6.34
C ILE A 77 -4.29 16.79 -6.71
N GLY A 78 -4.47 15.52 -7.05
CA GLY A 78 -5.80 14.93 -7.24
C GLY A 78 -5.76 13.58 -7.91
N THR A 79 -6.94 12.95 -8.02
CA THR A 79 -7.18 11.65 -8.67
C THR A 79 -8.27 11.81 -9.72
N VAL A 80 -8.12 11.16 -10.87
CA VAL A 80 -9.11 11.06 -11.95
C VAL A 80 -9.30 9.60 -12.37
N ILE A 81 -10.41 9.34 -13.06
CA ILE A 81 -10.60 8.10 -13.82
C ILE A 81 -10.41 8.45 -15.30
N MET A 82 -9.52 7.75 -15.99
CA MET A 82 -9.13 8.03 -17.37
C MET A 82 -9.48 6.85 -18.28
N LYS A 83 -9.98 7.12 -19.49
CA LYS A 83 -10.32 6.07 -20.46
C LYS A 83 -10.14 6.54 -21.92
N SER A 84 -10.24 5.59 -22.84
CA SER A 84 -10.35 5.86 -24.28
C SER A 84 -11.65 6.56 -24.67
N THR A 85 -11.63 7.28 -25.80
CA THR A 85 -12.83 7.79 -26.48
C THR A 85 -13.58 6.67 -27.21
N GLY A 86 -14.88 6.88 -27.50
CA GLY A 86 -15.70 5.96 -28.30
C GLY A 86 -16.73 5.14 -27.52
N TRP A 87 -16.70 5.18 -26.18
CA TRP A 87 -17.70 4.56 -25.31
C TRP A 87 -17.98 5.40 -24.05
N THR A 88 -19.10 5.11 -23.37
CA THR A 88 -19.57 5.80 -22.16
C THR A 88 -19.60 4.87 -20.96
N VAL A 89 -19.25 5.39 -19.78
CA VAL A 89 -19.44 4.71 -18.49
C VAL A 89 -20.87 4.95 -18.04
N ASP A 90 -21.59 3.93 -17.59
CA ASP A 90 -22.94 4.11 -17.05
C ASP A 90 -22.90 4.76 -15.64
N SER A 91 -23.93 5.54 -15.33
CA SER A 91 -24.17 6.12 -14.01
C SER A 91 -24.30 5.10 -12.87
N SER A 92 -24.66 3.85 -13.18
CA SER A 92 -24.78 2.74 -12.23
C SER A 92 -23.44 2.14 -11.80
N VAL A 93 -22.37 2.32 -12.60
CA VAL A 93 -21.06 1.70 -12.35
C VAL A 93 -20.50 2.15 -11.00
N MET A 94 -20.25 1.18 -10.12
CA MET A 94 -19.69 1.45 -8.79
C MET A 94 -18.16 1.48 -8.83
N PHE A 95 -17.59 2.56 -8.30
CA PHE A 95 -16.14 2.78 -8.17
C PHE A 95 -15.73 2.76 -6.70
N GLY A 96 -14.53 2.27 -6.39
CA GLY A 96 -13.94 2.41 -5.06
C GLY A 96 -13.34 3.81 -4.83
N GLY A 97 -13.52 4.33 -3.62
CA GLY A 97 -13.30 5.73 -3.23
C GLY A 97 -11.85 6.21 -3.19
N SER A 98 -10.91 5.30 -2.93
CA SER A 98 -9.51 5.64 -2.64
C SER A 98 -8.55 5.07 -3.69
N THR A 99 -7.24 5.31 -3.53
CA THR A 99 -6.19 4.79 -4.43
C THR A 99 -5.35 3.72 -3.74
N LYS A 100 -4.56 2.97 -4.51
CA LYS A 100 -3.63 1.97 -3.98
C LYS A 100 -2.63 2.53 -2.96
N VAL A 101 -2.24 3.82 -3.06
CA VAL A 101 -1.46 4.52 -2.01
C VAL A 101 -2.23 4.61 -0.69
N ASP A 102 -3.52 4.92 -0.75
CA ASP A 102 -4.39 5.01 0.42
C ASP A 102 -4.65 3.61 1.03
N TYR A 103 -4.91 2.61 0.18
CA TYR A 103 -5.13 1.22 0.58
C TYR A 103 -3.88 0.56 1.17
N TYR A 104 -2.69 0.84 0.62
CA TYR A 104 -1.41 0.42 1.20
C TYR A 104 -1.21 0.98 2.62
N GLY A 105 -1.70 2.21 2.87
CA GLY A 105 -1.74 2.84 4.18
C GLY A 105 -2.85 2.33 5.12
N GLY A 106 -3.60 1.29 4.75
CA GLY A 106 -4.68 0.72 5.57
C GLY A 106 -6.02 1.44 5.49
N THR A 107 -6.23 2.33 4.51
CA THR A 107 -7.52 3.02 4.32
C THR A 107 -8.62 2.03 3.96
N ALA A 108 -9.75 2.05 4.68
CA ALA A 108 -10.90 1.21 4.34
C ALA A 108 -11.51 1.61 2.98
N MET A 109 -11.92 0.62 2.18
CA MET A 109 -12.62 0.85 0.92
C MET A 109 -14.03 1.41 1.15
N THR A 110 -14.39 2.40 0.36
CA THR A 110 -15.70 3.08 0.37
C THR A 110 -16.21 3.23 -1.07
N ARG A 111 -17.50 3.51 -1.25
CA ARG A 111 -18.06 3.79 -2.59
C ARG A 111 -17.76 5.24 -3.00
N MET A 112 -17.16 5.44 -4.17
CA MET A 112 -17.03 6.76 -4.78
C MET A 112 -18.39 7.24 -5.30
N THR A 113 -18.85 8.41 -4.87
CA THR A 113 -20.17 8.95 -5.21
C THR A 113 -20.17 9.91 -6.41
N ASN A 114 -19.01 10.44 -6.81
CA ASN A 114 -18.87 11.33 -7.96
C ASN A 114 -17.47 11.18 -8.63
N PRO A 115 -17.24 10.10 -9.40
CA PRO A 115 -15.98 9.85 -10.08
C PRO A 115 -15.70 10.92 -11.16
N HIS A 116 -14.48 11.47 -11.17
CA HIS A 116 -14.08 12.41 -12.22
C HIS A 116 -13.57 11.66 -13.44
N ILE A 117 -14.47 11.33 -14.38
CA ILE A 117 -14.16 10.54 -15.57
C ILE A 117 -13.76 11.47 -16.72
N ILE A 118 -12.57 11.26 -17.28
CA ILE A 118 -12.06 11.95 -18.47
C ILE A 118 -11.77 10.97 -19.60
N SER A 119 -11.81 11.46 -20.84
CA SER A 119 -11.53 10.66 -22.04
C SER A 119 -10.37 11.27 -22.84
N ASP A 120 -9.43 10.45 -23.27
CA ASP A 120 -8.36 10.80 -24.21
C ASP A 120 -8.34 9.72 -25.31
N ALA A 121 -8.26 10.13 -26.57
CA ALA A 121 -8.21 9.20 -27.70
C ALA A 121 -6.94 8.33 -27.71
N ASN A 122 -5.88 8.79 -27.04
CA ASN A 122 -4.59 8.10 -26.97
C ASN A 122 -4.42 7.25 -25.71
N CYS A 123 -5.43 7.18 -24.82
CA CYS A 123 -5.39 6.35 -23.62
C CYS A 123 -5.26 4.87 -24.02
N PRO A 124 -4.14 4.20 -23.71
CA PRO A 124 -3.88 2.83 -24.19
C PRO A 124 -4.71 1.78 -23.45
N ALA A 125 -4.85 0.60 -24.04
CA ALA A 125 -5.48 -0.54 -23.38
C ALA A 125 -4.66 -1.05 -22.18
N VAL A 126 -5.31 -1.76 -21.26
CA VAL A 126 -4.65 -2.42 -20.13
C VAL A 126 -3.91 -3.69 -20.62
N PRO A 127 -2.62 -3.89 -20.28
CA PRO A 127 -1.88 -5.09 -20.68
C PRO A 127 -2.48 -6.37 -20.10
N ILE A 128 -2.27 -7.51 -20.74
CA ILE A 128 -2.90 -8.81 -20.42
C ILE A 128 -4.43 -8.76 -20.51
N ALA A 129 -5.11 -8.18 -19.51
CA ALA A 129 -6.57 -8.17 -19.37
C ALA A 129 -7.31 -7.59 -20.60
N CYS A 130 -6.74 -6.58 -21.25
CA CYS A 130 -7.35 -5.92 -22.40
C CYS A 130 -6.47 -5.95 -23.66
N GLY A 131 -5.46 -6.82 -23.71
CA GLY A 131 -4.53 -6.93 -24.85
C GLY A 131 -3.70 -5.66 -25.12
N GLY A 132 -3.51 -4.80 -24.10
CA GLY A 132 -2.63 -3.63 -24.21
C GLY A 132 -1.15 -4.00 -24.25
N ASP A 133 -0.35 -3.09 -24.80
CA ASP A 133 1.10 -3.17 -24.80
C ASP A 133 1.70 -2.34 -23.64
N ILE A 134 2.63 -2.93 -22.89
CA ILE A 134 3.22 -2.28 -21.71
C ILE A 134 4.10 -1.09 -22.11
N ASP A 135 4.84 -1.14 -23.22
CA ASP A 135 5.71 -0.05 -23.65
C ASP A 135 4.91 1.17 -24.16
N THR A 136 3.72 0.93 -24.72
CA THR A 136 2.74 1.97 -25.06
C THR A 136 2.13 2.60 -23.80
N VAL A 137 1.78 1.80 -22.78
CA VAL A 137 1.31 2.31 -21.47
C VAL A 137 2.39 3.15 -20.79
N LYS A 138 3.64 2.66 -20.81
CA LYS A 138 4.84 3.37 -20.36
C LYS A 138 4.98 4.71 -21.08
N ALA A 139 4.98 4.73 -22.42
CA ALA A 139 5.16 5.94 -23.20
C ALA A 139 4.03 6.96 -22.97
N TYR A 140 2.79 6.50 -22.84
CA TYR A 140 1.64 7.36 -22.59
C TYR A 140 1.72 8.06 -21.22
N PHE A 141 1.87 7.31 -20.12
CA PHE A 141 1.94 7.93 -18.79
C PHE A 141 3.27 8.64 -18.52
N GLY A 142 4.35 8.30 -19.24
CA GLY A 142 5.64 9.00 -19.18
C GLY A 142 5.63 10.39 -19.84
N SER A 143 4.60 10.71 -20.63
CA SER A 143 4.49 11.98 -21.35
C SER A 143 4.09 13.14 -20.43
N THR A 144 4.81 14.26 -20.55
CA THR A 144 4.39 15.55 -19.98
C THR A 144 3.03 16.00 -20.53
N GLY A 145 2.64 15.58 -21.74
CA GLY A 145 1.30 15.81 -22.28
C GLY A 145 0.21 15.20 -21.40
N THR A 146 0.30 13.90 -21.14
CA THR A 146 -0.65 13.15 -20.28
C THR A 146 -0.73 13.71 -18.87
N LEU A 147 0.43 14.04 -18.27
CA LEU A 147 0.50 14.69 -16.96
C LEU A 147 -0.20 16.05 -16.94
N ASN A 148 -0.07 16.86 -18.00
CA ASN A 148 -0.81 18.11 -18.13
C ASN A 148 -2.32 17.89 -18.42
N THR A 149 -2.71 16.86 -19.18
CA THR A 149 -4.12 16.48 -19.37
C THR A 149 -4.80 16.18 -18.03
N VAL A 150 -4.17 15.35 -17.20
CA VAL A 150 -4.68 15.00 -15.86
C VAL A 150 -4.69 16.22 -14.92
N LEU A 151 -3.63 17.03 -14.93
CA LEU A 151 -3.55 18.24 -14.09
C LEU A 151 -4.63 19.27 -14.47
N ASN A 152 -4.86 19.51 -15.76
CA ASN A 152 -5.91 20.42 -16.24
C ASN A 152 -7.32 19.88 -15.94
N ALA A 153 -7.54 18.57 -16.04
CA ALA A 153 -8.79 17.93 -15.66
C ALA A 153 -9.12 18.13 -14.16
N ILE A 154 -8.12 17.97 -13.29
CA ILE A 154 -8.26 18.21 -11.85
C ILE A 154 -8.52 19.71 -11.59
N ALA A 155 -7.80 20.60 -12.28
CA ALA A 155 -7.97 22.04 -12.13
C ALA A 155 -9.39 22.49 -12.52
N SER A 156 -9.91 21.97 -13.64
CA SER A 156 -11.27 22.22 -14.10
C SER A 156 -12.33 21.75 -13.10
N LYS A 157 -12.20 20.55 -12.52
CA LYS A 157 -13.10 20.06 -11.44
C LYS A 157 -13.07 20.95 -10.19
N ASN A 158 -11.96 21.61 -9.92
CA ASN A 158 -11.80 22.54 -8.79
C ASN A 158 -12.06 24.02 -9.17
N GLY A 159 -12.61 24.30 -10.35
CA GLY A 159 -12.95 25.66 -10.79
C GLY A 159 -11.73 26.60 -10.94
N THR A 160 -10.55 26.05 -11.20
CA THR A 160 -9.27 26.79 -11.16
C THR A 160 -8.35 26.42 -12.33
N THR A 161 -7.17 27.03 -12.40
CA THR A 161 -6.13 26.69 -13.39
C THR A 161 -5.13 25.68 -12.81
N ALA A 162 -4.37 25.00 -13.68
CA ALA A 162 -3.29 24.11 -13.26
C ALA A 162 -2.29 24.78 -12.29
N TYR A 163 -2.02 26.07 -12.48
CA TYR A 163 -1.20 26.87 -11.56
C TYR A 163 -1.97 27.28 -10.29
N GLY A 164 -3.27 27.54 -10.40
CA GLY A 164 -4.15 27.84 -9.26
C GLY A 164 -4.23 26.72 -8.22
N LEU A 165 -4.08 25.44 -8.64
CA LEU A 165 -3.92 24.29 -7.71
C LEU A 165 -2.64 24.36 -6.86
N LEU A 166 -1.63 25.13 -7.28
CA LEU A 166 -0.26 25.11 -6.76
C LEU A 166 0.15 26.42 -6.07
N SER A 167 -0.32 27.56 -6.59
CA SER A 167 0.12 28.91 -6.19
C SER A 167 0.04 29.19 -4.68
N GLY A 168 -1.00 28.68 -4.00
CA GLY A 168 -1.19 28.80 -2.55
C GLY A 168 -0.45 27.75 -1.70
N LYS A 169 0.27 26.80 -2.30
CA LYS A 169 1.09 25.83 -1.57
C LYS A 169 2.52 26.37 -1.39
N SER A 170 3.15 26.04 -0.26
CA SER A 170 4.54 26.40 0.00
C SER A 170 5.51 25.36 -0.58
N PHE A 171 6.57 25.81 -1.24
CA PHE A 171 7.62 24.97 -1.80
C PHE A 171 9.00 25.48 -1.41
N THR A 172 9.94 24.57 -1.18
CA THR A 172 11.37 24.87 -0.94
C THR A 172 12.18 24.68 -2.21
N ILE A 173 12.68 25.76 -2.82
CA ILE A 173 13.44 25.72 -4.07
C ILE A 173 14.76 26.49 -3.87
N GLY A 174 15.89 25.84 -4.10
CA GLY A 174 17.22 26.48 -3.97
C GLY A 174 17.59 26.88 -2.53
N GLY A 175 16.85 26.38 -1.54
CA GLY A 175 16.97 26.73 -0.11
C GLY A 175 15.93 27.75 0.38
N GLU A 176 15.27 28.49 -0.50
CA GLU A 176 14.19 29.42 -0.13
C GLU A 176 12.84 28.68 -0.02
N THR A 177 12.08 28.90 1.06
CA THR A 177 10.76 28.29 1.27
C THR A 177 9.65 29.35 1.21
N LYS A 178 8.77 29.28 0.21
CA LYS A 178 7.62 30.20 0.05
C LYS A 178 6.49 29.62 -0.80
N SER A 179 5.32 30.23 -0.72
CA SER A 179 4.23 30.11 -1.71
C SER A 179 4.39 31.13 -2.85
N GLY A 180 3.58 31.01 -3.91
CA GLY A 180 3.56 31.99 -5.00
C GLY A 180 4.75 31.95 -5.97
N TRP A 181 5.54 30.86 -5.98
CA TRP A 181 6.56 30.62 -7.01
C TRP A 181 5.96 30.66 -8.42
N SER A 182 6.72 31.17 -9.40
CA SER A 182 6.30 31.28 -10.80
C SER A 182 5.68 29.99 -11.35
N SER A 183 4.64 30.11 -12.18
CA SER A 183 4.01 28.98 -12.86
C SER A 183 5.01 28.16 -13.68
N SER A 184 6.03 28.80 -14.27
CA SER A 184 7.13 28.12 -14.99
C SER A 184 8.03 27.25 -14.08
N TYR A 185 8.13 27.57 -12.79
CA TYR A 185 8.91 26.80 -11.82
C TYR A 185 8.13 25.58 -11.31
N LEU A 186 6.80 25.68 -11.21
CA LEU A 186 5.96 24.64 -10.59
C LEU A 186 5.31 23.69 -11.60
N LEU A 187 4.86 24.15 -12.77
CA LEU A 187 4.10 23.33 -13.72
C LEU A 187 4.96 22.25 -14.40
N PRO A 188 4.41 21.05 -14.69
CA PRO A 188 5.17 19.93 -15.25
C PRO A 188 5.48 20.13 -16.75
N ASN A 189 6.50 20.93 -17.03
CA ASN A 189 6.89 21.34 -18.40
C ASN A 189 8.20 20.68 -18.91
N GLY A 190 8.88 19.88 -18.08
CA GLY A 190 10.08 19.10 -18.43
C GLY A 190 11.33 19.91 -18.81
N THR A 191 11.28 21.24 -18.76
CA THR A 191 12.30 22.14 -19.34
C THR A 191 12.71 23.27 -18.40
N SER A 192 11.84 23.67 -17.48
CA SER A 192 12.07 24.75 -16.51
C SER A 192 11.49 24.46 -15.11
N ASN A 193 10.73 23.38 -14.94
CA ASN A 193 10.19 22.96 -13.64
C ASN A 193 11.33 22.69 -12.65
N ARG A 194 11.17 23.19 -11.41
CA ARG A 194 12.14 23.09 -10.32
C ARG A 194 11.80 22.03 -9.29
N VAL A 195 10.52 21.68 -9.20
CA VAL A 195 10.04 20.56 -8.38
C VAL A 195 9.76 19.34 -9.27
N PRO A 196 10.01 18.11 -8.78
CA PRO A 196 9.67 16.90 -9.49
C PRO A 196 8.17 16.60 -9.40
N TRP A 197 7.67 15.82 -10.35
CA TRP A 197 6.28 15.34 -10.39
C TRP A 197 6.22 13.82 -10.49
N VAL A 198 5.18 13.24 -9.89
CA VAL A 198 4.88 11.81 -9.91
C VAL A 198 3.49 11.60 -10.48
N ILE A 199 3.34 10.62 -11.35
CA ILE A 199 2.05 10.08 -11.78
C ILE A 199 2.00 8.61 -11.36
N ILE A 200 0.88 8.20 -10.76
CA ILE A 200 0.59 6.82 -10.37
C ILE A 200 -0.69 6.42 -11.09
N TYR A 201 -0.69 5.25 -11.74
CA TYR A 201 -1.80 4.76 -12.54
C TYR A 201 -2.09 3.30 -12.20
N GLU A 202 -3.33 3.04 -11.84
CA GLU A 202 -3.86 1.71 -11.49
C GLU A 202 -4.79 1.26 -12.63
N PRO A 203 -4.58 0.09 -13.26
CA PRO A 203 -5.43 -0.41 -14.33
C PRO A 203 -6.81 -0.87 -13.80
N MET A 204 -7.84 -0.68 -14.60
CA MET A 204 -9.24 -0.99 -14.28
C MET A 204 -9.99 -1.52 -15.50
N VAL A 205 -11.07 -2.25 -15.26
CA VAL A 205 -12.06 -2.67 -16.28
C VAL A 205 -13.47 -2.54 -15.72
N VAL A 206 -14.46 -2.34 -16.60
CA VAL A 206 -15.87 -2.47 -16.23
C VAL A 206 -16.25 -3.95 -16.18
N MET A 207 -16.44 -4.47 -14.97
CA MET A 207 -17.00 -5.78 -14.71
C MET A 207 -18.54 -5.68 -14.66
N HIS A 208 -19.21 -6.51 -15.44
CA HIS A 208 -20.65 -6.74 -15.42
C HIS A 208 -20.89 -7.98 -14.57
N LEU A 209 -21.66 -7.86 -13.48
CA LEU A 209 -21.90 -8.98 -12.57
C LEU A 209 -22.92 -9.97 -13.16
N LYS A 210 -22.95 -11.18 -12.62
CA LYS A 210 -23.81 -12.28 -13.10
C LYS A 210 -25.33 -11.98 -13.03
N ASP A 211 -25.73 -10.95 -12.29
CA ASP A 211 -27.11 -10.47 -12.20
C ASP A 211 -27.55 -9.67 -13.44
N GLN A 212 -26.62 -9.34 -14.34
CA GLN A 212 -26.81 -8.56 -15.56
C GLN A 212 -27.31 -7.11 -15.33
N VAL A 213 -27.25 -6.62 -14.09
CA VAL A 213 -27.75 -5.29 -13.68
C VAL A 213 -26.66 -4.49 -12.98
N SER A 214 -25.87 -5.14 -12.12
CA SER A 214 -24.81 -4.49 -11.33
C SER A 214 -23.50 -4.42 -12.13
N GLN A 215 -22.85 -3.26 -12.11
CA GLN A 215 -21.54 -3.04 -12.70
C GLN A 215 -20.57 -2.45 -11.68
N VAL A 216 -19.32 -2.94 -11.68
CA VAL A 216 -18.22 -2.36 -10.89
C VAL A 216 -17.04 -2.02 -11.78
N ALA A 217 -16.36 -0.93 -11.45
CA ALA A 217 -15.07 -0.57 -12.02
C ALA A 217 -14.09 -0.40 -10.87
N PHE A 218 -13.25 -1.40 -10.68
CA PHE A 218 -12.29 -1.53 -9.58
C PHE A 218 -10.87 -1.69 -10.12
N THR A 219 -9.88 -1.24 -9.34
CA THR A 219 -8.47 -1.61 -9.55
C THR A 219 -8.20 -3.00 -8.95
N ALA A 220 -7.07 -3.63 -9.26
CA ALA A 220 -6.73 -4.97 -8.72
C ALA A 220 -6.87 -5.04 -7.18
N THR A 221 -6.36 -4.02 -6.49
CA THR A 221 -6.47 -3.85 -5.03
C THR A 221 -7.92 -3.73 -4.54
N GLU A 222 -8.81 -3.11 -5.31
CA GLU A 222 -10.22 -2.94 -4.95
C GLU A 222 -11.06 -4.20 -5.17
N PHE A 223 -10.74 -5.00 -6.20
CA PHE A 223 -11.30 -6.35 -6.33
C PHE A 223 -10.89 -7.25 -5.15
N ALA A 224 -9.63 -7.19 -4.73
CA ALA A 224 -9.12 -7.96 -3.60
C ALA A 224 -9.75 -7.55 -2.26
N ILE A 225 -9.87 -6.24 -1.98
CA ILE A 225 -10.51 -5.73 -0.75
C ILE A 225 -12.01 -6.04 -0.72
N SER A 226 -12.72 -5.90 -1.84
CA SER A 226 -14.15 -6.21 -1.89
C SER A 226 -14.45 -7.72 -1.73
N ALA A 227 -13.51 -8.60 -2.09
CA ALA A 227 -13.58 -10.03 -1.75
C ALA A 227 -13.26 -10.31 -0.27
N ALA A 228 -12.19 -9.71 0.27
CA ALA A 228 -11.82 -9.86 1.69
C ALA A 228 -12.91 -9.35 2.65
N ASN A 229 -13.66 -8.33 2.25
CA ASN A 229 -14.81 -7.81 2.99
C ASN A 229 -16.12 -8.63 2.76
N GLY A 230 -16.09 -9.70 1.97
CA GLY A 230 -17.25 -10.54 1.66
C GLY A 230 -18.32 -9.89 0.77
N TRP A 231 -18.01 -8.77 0.09
CA TRP A 231 -18.99 -8.06 -0.75
C TRP A 231 -19.25 -8.76 -2.08
N TYR A 232 -18.22 -9.42 -2.64
CA TYR A 232 -18.33 -10.19 -3.87
C TYR A 232 -17.42 -11.43 -3.80
N ASP A 233 -17.96 -12.59 -4.17
CA ASP A 233 -17.14 -13.78 -4.46
C ASP A 233 -16.81 -13.82 -5.96
N TRP A 234 -15.53 -13.64 -6.30
CA TRP A 234 -15.05 -13.69 -7.69
C TRP A 234 -14.84 -15.13 -8.22
N HIS A 235 -14.90 -16.16 -7.37
CA HIS A 235 -14.62 -17.56 -7.71
C HIS A 235 -15.84 -18.32 -8.25
N LEU A 236 -15.64 -19.61 -8.54
CA LEU A 236 -16.68 -20.56 -8.98
C LEU A 236 -17.21 -21.36 -7.79
N SER A 237 -18.04 -20.72 -6.96
CA SER A 237 -18.57 -21.34 -5.73
C SER A 237 -19.96 -21.95 -5.96
N GLY A 238 -20.05 -23.08 -6.65
CA GLY A 238 -21.32 -23.83 -6.82
C GLY A 238 -22.47 -23.05 -7.48
N GLY A 239 -22.17 -22.00 -8.25
CA GLY A 239 -23.15 -21.09 -8.83
C GLY A 239 -23.48 -19.84 -8.00
N SER A 240 -23.00 -19.72 -6.76
CA SER A 240 -23.15 -18.51 -5.93
C SER A 240 -22.13 -17.42 -6.28
N GLY A 241 -20.88 -17.79 -6.59
CA GLY A 241 -19.83 -16.88 -7.04
C GLY A 241 -20.01 -16.30 -8.46
N GLN A 242 -19.17 -15.34 -8.83
CA GLN A 242 -19.19 -14.62 -10.11
C GLN A 242 -18.42 -15.35 -11.24
N ASN A 243 -17.53 -16.30 -10.91
CA ASN A 243 -16.70 -17.09 -11.84
C ASN A 243 -15.83 -16.27 -12.81
N VAL A 244 -15.10 -15.28 -12.28
CA VAL A 244 -14.21 -14.39 -13.04
C VAL A 244 -12.81 -14.24 -12.43
N TYR A 245 -12.49 -15.06 -11.42
CA TYR A 245 -11.32 -14.93 -10.53
C TYR A 245 -9.95 -14.69 -11.21
N ILE A 246 -9.76 -15.20 -12.43
CA ILE A 246 -8.54 -15.00 -13.22
C ILE A 246 -8.26 -13.50 -13.44
N LEU A 247 -9.31 -12.68 -13.64
CA LEU A 247 -9.15 -11.25 -13.87
C LEU A 247 -8.62 -10.48 -12.63
N PRO A 248 -9.25 -10.53 -11.45
CA PRO A 248 -8.79 -9.81 -10.27
C PRO A 248 -7.56 -10.41 -9.59
N TYR A 249 -7.34 -11.73 -9.65
CA TYR A 249 -6.24 -12.38 -8.94
C TYR A 249 -5.02 -12.70 -9.81
N CYS A 250 -5.15 -12.73 -11.15
CA CYS A 250 -4.03 -13.08 -12.02
C CYS A 250 -3.74 -11.98 -13.07
N HIS A 251 -4.73 -11.58 -13.88
CA HIS A 251 -4.49 -10.64 -14.98
C HIS A 251 -4.23 -9.20 -14.50
N LEU A 252 -5.17 -8.55 -13.78
CA LEU A 252 -5.01 -7.16 -13.34
C LEU A 252 -3.80 -6.91 -12.41
N PRO A 253 -3.46 -7.81 -11.47
CA PRO A 253 -2.24 -7.68 -10.67
C PRO A 253 -0.95 -7.74 -11.51
N THR A 254 -0.92 -8.58 -12.54
CA THR A 254 0.24 -8.80 -13.43
C THR A 254 0.28 -7.80 -14.60
N SER A 255 -0.83 -7.12 -14.89
CA SER A 255 -0.93 -6.16 -16.02
C SER A 255 0.10 -5.05 -15.93
N ILE A 256 0.34 -4.55 -14.71
CA ILE A 256 1.32 -3.49 -14.42
C ILE A 256 1.87 -3.70 -13.00
N GLN A 257 3.18 -3.88 -12.90
CA GLN A 257 3.95 -4.06 -11.66
C GLN A 257 5.10 -3.04 -11.59
N LEU A 258 5.64 -2.74 -10.40
CA LEU A 258 6.84 -1.91 -10.27
C LEU A 258 8.12 -2.67 -10.66
N GLU A 259 9.02 -2.00 -11.38
CA GLU A 259 10.39 -2.42 -11.72
C GLU A 259 11.41 -1.96 -10.64
N GLU A 260 11.21 -0.79 -10.04
CA GLU A 260 12.08 -0.16 -9.03
C GLU A 260 11.33 0.15 -7.73
N SER A 261 12.00 0.09 -6.58
CA SER A 261 11.40 0.46 -5.28
C SER A 261 11.39 1.98 -5.12
N TRP A 262 10.26 2.61 -5.44
CA TRP A 262 10.06 4.06 -5.26
C TRP A 262 9.22 4.36 -4.02
N PHE A 263 9.57 5.43 -3.34
CA PHE A 263 8.92 6.01 -2.15
C PHE A 263 8.75 5.04 -0.96
N GLY A 264 9.50 3.93 -0.94
CA GLY A 264 9.40 2.85 0.04
C GLY A 264 8.43 1.72 -0.34
N TYR A 265 7.80 1.77 -1.52
CA TYR A 265 6.94 0.68 -1.99
C TYR A 265 7.77 -0.50 -2.53
N PRO A 266 7.39 -1.75 -2.21
CA PRO A 266 8.14 -2.94 -2.60
C PRO A 266 8.01 -3.28 -4.09
N VAL A 267 9.10 -3.79 -4.66
CA VAL A 267 9.12 -4.44 -5.98
C VAL A 267 8.66 -5.89 -5.81
N TYR A 268 7.79 -6.35 -6.70
CA TYR A 268 7.42 -7.75 -6.83
C TYR A 268 7.92 -8.29 -8.17
N PRO A 269 8.52 -9.50 -8.22
CA PRO A 269 9.01 -10.09 -9.47
C PRO A 269 7.89 -10.19 -10.52
N THR A 270 8.23 -10.02 -11.80
CA THR A 270 7.30 -10.29 -12.90
C THR A 270 6.71 -11.69 -12.78
N ARG A 271 5.40 -11.79 -13.02
CA ARG A 271 4.64 -13.05 -13.00
C ARG A 271 4.08 -13.35 -14.39
N SER A 272 3.65 -14.59 -14.63
CA SER A 272 2.80 -14.93 -15.77
C SER A 272 1.32 -14.68 -15.45
N ASP A 273 0.47 -14.57 -16.48
CA ASP A 273 -1.00 -14.52 -16.35
C ASP A 273 -1.63 -15.66 -15.52
N SER A 274 -0.90 -16.76 -15.40
CA SER A 274 -1.25 -18.00 -14.71
C SER A 274 -0.89 -17.97 -13.21
N TYR A 275 -0.17 -16.95 -12.73
CA TYR A 275 0.13 -16.79 -11.32
C TYR A 275 -1.06 -16.18 -10.56
N VAL A 276 -1.60 -16.93 -9.61
CA VAL A 276 -2.63 -16.43 -8.68
C VAL A 276 -1.95 -15.62 -7.59
N TRP A 277 -2.09 -14.30 -7.64
CA TRP A 277 -1.61 -13.40 -6.59
C TRP A 277 -2.46 -13.53 -5.33
N SER A 278 -1.81 -13.59 -4.17
CA SER A 278 -2.51 -13.49 -2.89
C SER A 278 -3.02 -12.07 -2.63
N TYR A 279 -4.10 -11.94 -1.84
CA TYR A 279 -4.64 -10.65 -1.39
C TYR A 279 -3.54 -9.65 -0.98
N ASP A 280 -2.57 -10.14 -0.20
CA ASP A 280 -1.51 -9.33 0.39
C ASP A 280 -0.55 -8.80 -0.69
N GLU A 281 -0.18 -9.61 -1.69
CA GLU A 281 0.60 -9.18 -2.86
C GLU A 281 -0.20 -8.21 -3.76
N ILE A 282 -1.52 -8.41 -3.91
CA ILE A 282 -2.37 -7.52 -4.72
C ILE A 282 -2.56 -6.16 -4.06
N VAL A 283 -2.69 -6.08 -2.73
CA VAL A 283 -2.73 -4.80 -2.02
C VAL A 283 -1.36 -4.12 -2.10
N LYS A 284 -0.27 -4.85 -1.78
CA LYS A 284 1.07 -4.26 -1.59
C LYS A 284 1.86 -4.04 -2.89
N GLY A 285 1.53 -4.72 -3.99
CA GLY A 285 2.37 -4.74 -5.20
C GLY A 285 1.64 -4.78 -6.54
N GLY A 286 0.69 -5.70 -6.72
CA GLY A 286 0.08 -5.95 -8.04
C GLY A 286 -0.85 -4.84 -8.52
N GLY A 287 -0.83 -4.57 -9.83
CA GLY A 287 -1.79 -3.67 -10.50
C GLY A 287 -1.55 -2.18 -10.27
N TRP A 288 -0.33 -1.70 -10.51
CA TRP A 288 -0.01 -0.26 -10.67
C TRP A 288 1.34 -0.03 -11.36
N GLY A 289 1.48 1.16 -11.96
CA GLY A 289 2.77 1.70 -12.39
C GLY A 289 2.97 3.14 -11.91
N MET A 290 4.21 3.63 -11.98
CA MET A 290 4.57 5.02 -11.64
C MET A 290 5.50 5.63 -12.69
N ARG A 291 5.43 6.94 -12.91
CA ARG A 291 6.48 7.69 -13.67
C ARG A 291 6.96 8.89 -12.89
N TRP A 292 8.23 9.23 -13.09
CA TRP A 292 8.93 10.30 -12.40
C TRP A 292 9.44 11.35 -13.38
N LEU A 293 8.82 12.54 -13.37
CA LEU A 293 9.35 13.70 -14.06
C LEU A 293 10.30 14.43 -13.08
N PRO A 294 11.63 14.41 -13.32
CA PRO A 294 12.59 15.11 -12.47
C PRO A 294 12.44 16.64 -12.56
N LYS A 295 13.15 17.37 -11.69
CA LYS A 295 13.39 18.80 -11.92
C LYS A 295 14.29 19.00 -13.14
N ALA A 296 13.94 19.94 -14.00
CA ALA A 296 14.68 20.24 -15.22
C ALA A 296 15.87 21.18 -15.01
N VAL A 297 15.87 21.96 -13.92
CA VAL A 297 16.93 22.93 -13.59
C VAL A 297 17.25 22.88 -12.10
N THR A 298 18.52 23.11 -11.75
CA THR A 298 19.03 23.23 -10.38
C THR A 298 19.62 24.63 -10.18
N GLU A 299 19.34 25.28 -9.04
CA GLU A 299 19.79 26.65 -8.78
C GLU A 299 21.27 26.73 -8.31
N PRO A 300 22.01 27.80 -8.67
CA PRO A 300 23.34 28.08 -8.15
C PRO A 300 23.29 28.59 -6.70
N THR A 301 24.42 28.55 -5.97
CA THR A 301 24.44 28.74 -4.50
C THR A 301 25.61 29.59 -3.95
N MET A 302 26.15 30.53 -4.75
CA MET A 302 27.34 31.35 -4.39
C MET A 302 27.25 32.80 -4.91
N ASP A 303 27.77 33.77 -4.15
CA ASP A 303 27.83 35.21 -4.51
C ASP A 303 28.89 35.95 -3.66
N TYR A 304 29.89 36.60 -4.26
CA TYR A 304 31.00 37.27 -3.56
C TYR A 304 31.35 38.66 -4.13
N ALA A 305 31.60 39.65 -3.27
CA ALA A 305 31.86 41.04 -3.67
C ALA A 305 33.10 41.68 -3.01
N VAL A 306 33.62 42.78 -3.59
CA VAL A 306 34.79 43.53 -3.08
C VAL A 306 34.64 45.04 -3.25
N GLU A 307 35.14 45.80 -2.28
CA GLU A 307 35.24 47.27 -2.32
C GLU A 307 36.51 47.77 -1.58
N PHE A 308 36.96 49.00 -1.88
CA PHE A 308 38.09 49.64 -1.17
C PHE A 308 37.61 50.51 0.01
N GLY A 309 38.45 50.60 1.04
CA GLY A 309 38.29 51.53 2.17
C GLY A 309 39.27 52.70 2.14
N GLU A 310 39.69 53.15 3.31
CA GLU A 310 40.62 54.28 3.50
C GLU A 310 42.00 54.06 2.84
N TYR A 311 42.60 55.11 2.25
CA TYR A 311 43.96 55.11 1.68
C TYR A 311 44.56 56.53 1.57
N THR A 312 45.86 56.63 1.23
CA THR A 312 46.61 57.90 1.01
C THR A 312 47.02 58.02 -0.47
N ALA A 313 47.08 59.22 -1.06
CA ALA A 313 47.31 59.40 -2.50
C ALA A 313 48.76 59.71 -2.96
N SER A 314 49.66 60.20 -2.10
CA SER A 314 51.00 60.65 -2.52
C SER A 314 52.09 60.27 -1.49
N PRO A 315 52.59 59.02 -1.52
CA PRO A 315 53.72 58.59 -0.69
C PRO A 315 55.04 59.18 -1.20
N LYS A 316 56.09 59.17 -0.36
CA LYS A 316 57.46 59.45 -0.83
C LYS A 316 58.09 58.19 -1.40
N VAL A 317 59.16 58.34 -2.20
CA VAL A 317 60.00 57.19 -2.57
C VAL A 317 60.59 56.60 -1.29
N ASP A 318 60.65 55.28 -1.25
CA ASP A 318 61.20 54.47 -0.16
C ASP A 318 60.47 54.61 1.20
N GLU A 319 59.28 55.23 1.26
CA GLU A 319 58.40 55.25 2.44
C GLU A 319 57.15 54.37 2.29
N SER A 320 56.78 53.67 3.37
CA SER A 320 55.61 52.77 3.42
C SER A 320 54.31 53.49 3.76
N THR A 321 53.19 53.08 3.15
CA THR A 321 51.84 53.61 3.41
C THR A 321 50.76 52.52 3.32
N SER A 322 49.62 52.71 3.99
CA SER A 322 48.60 51.66 4.22
C SER A 322 47.22 51.98 3.68
N PHE A 323 46.43 50.95 3.37
CA PHE A 323 45.06 51.05 2.86
C PHE A 323 44.18 49.82 3.21
N LYS A 324 42.86 49.95 3.07
CA LYS A 324 41.86 48.92 3.43
C LYS A 324 41.07 48.37 2.23
N ILE A 325 40.61 47.12 2.33
CA ILE A 325 39.76 46.43 1.33
C ILE A 325 38.73 45.56 2.07
N ASN A 326 37.45 45.63 1.69
CA ASN A 326 36.38 44.80 2.24
C ASN A 326 36.02 43.67 1.26
N TRP A 327 35.75 42.48 1.80
CA TRP A 327 35.49 41.24 1.06
C TRP A 327 34.22 40.59 1.58
N THR A 328 33.21 40.37 0.74
CA THR A 328 31.85 39.99 1.16
C THR A 328 31.42 38.67 0.53
N ASN A 329 30.66 37.86 1.27
CA ASN A 329 29.94 36.69 0.77
C ASN A 329 28.45 36.91 1.03
N PHE A 330 27.62 36.98 -0.02
CA PHE A 330 26.16 37.13 0.11
C PHE A 330 25.42 35.78 0.11
N GLY A 331 26.08 34.69 -0.29
CA GLY A 331 25.50 33.35 -0.37
C GLY A 331 25.24 32.70 1.00
N ASP A 332 24.39 31.67 1.02
CA ASP A 332 23.93 30.96 2.22
C ASP A 332 24.96 29.97 2.82
N LYS A 333 26.16 29.86 2.25
CA LYS A 333 27.22 28.94 2.70
C LYS A 333 28.54 29.67 2.89
N GLN A 334 29.31 29.25 3.89
CA GLN A 334 30.73 29.59 3.99
C GLN A 334 31.46 29.07 2.74
N GLY A 335 32.40 29.85 2.21
CA GLY A 335 33.33 29.38 1.19
C GLY A 335 34.70 30.03 1.32
N THR A 336 35.73 29.30 0.88
CA THR A 336 37.09 29.81 0.74
C THR A 336 37.28 30.25 -0.71
N VAL A 337 37.57 31.53 -0.91
CA VAL A 337 37.74 32.13 -2.24
C VAL A 337 39.04 32.94 -2.33
N LEU A 338 39.64 32.93 -3.51
CA LEU A 338 40.85 33.70 -3.79
C LEU A 338 40.53 35.20 -3.83
N CYS A 339 41.26 35.98 -3.03
CA CYS A 339 41.19 37.43 -2.97
C CYS A 339 42.54 38.01 -3.39
N GLU A 340 42.53 38.90 -4.38
CA GLU A 340 43.75 39.38 -5.05
C GLU A 340 43.80 40.91 -5.13
N LEU A 341 45.01 41.46 -5.16
CA LEU A 341 45.29 42.87 -5.39
C LEU A 341 46.40 43.01 -6.43
N TYR A 342 46.16 43.89 -7.41
CA TYR A 342 47.07 44.22 -8.51
C TYR A 342 47.56 45.66 -8.38
N ASP A 343 48.78 45.99 -8.82
CA ASP A 343 49.17 47.33 -9.32
C ASP A 343 49.28 47.25 -10.85
N GLY A 344 48.44 48.01 -11.56
CA GLY A 344 48.28 47.89 -13.00
C GLY A 344 47.87 46.46 -13.40
N SER A 345 48.78 45.76 -14.07
CA SER A 345 48.61 44.36 -14.49
C SER A 345 49.29 43.32 -13.56
N SER A 346 50.10 43.75 -12.60
CA SER A 346 50.92 42.85 -11.76
C SER A 346 50.24 42.59 -10.42
N ILE A 347 50.13 41.31 -10.01
CA ILE A 347 49.68 40.94 -8.67
C ILE A 347 50.72 41.39 -7.64
N ILE A 348 50.28 42.15 -6.63
CA ILE A 348 51.12 42.64 -5.51
C ILE A 348 50.74 42.00 -4.17
N TRP A 349 49.52 41.46 -4.05
CA TRP A 349 49.09 40.67 -2.90
C TRP A 349 48.01 39.67 -3.33
N SER A 350 48.02 38.47 -2.76
CA SER A 350 47.01 37.44 -2.98
C SER A 350 46.87 36.58 -1.73
N SER A 351 45.64 36.21 -1.40
CA SER A 351 45.31 35.33 -0.27
C SER A 351 43.98 34.66 -0.53
N GLU A 352 43.87 33.36 -0.27
CA GLU A 352 42.56 32.77 -0.03
C GLU A 352 41.95 33.38 1.25
N LYS A 353 40.63 33.54 1.27
CA LYS A 353 39.85 33.93 2.45
C LYS A 353 38.63 33.04 2.58
N THR A 354 38.48 32.41 3.74
CA THR A 354 37.22 31.80 4.15
C THR A 354 36.28 32.88 4.63
N ILE A 355 35.20 33.13 3.88
CA ILE A 355 34.19 34.13 4.21
C ILE A 355 32.88 33.39 4.54
N ASN A 356 32.41 33.59 5.78
CA ASN A 356 31.15 33.02 6.25
C ASN A 356 29.95 33.59 5.47
N SER A 357 28.85 32.84 5.45
CA SER A 357 27.60 33.29 4.85
C SER A 357 27.18 34.67 5.40
N LYS A 358 26.86 35.60 4.50
CA LYS A 358 26.33 36.95 4.78
C LYS A 358 27.21 37.79 5.72
N ILE A 359 28.53 37.62 5.62
CA ILE A 359 29.54 38.36 6.38
C ILE A 359 30.51 39.10 5.45
N VAL A 360 30.99 40.25 5.94
CA VAL A 360 32.08 41.04 5.37
C VAL A 360 33.36 40.80 6.18
N VAL A 361 34.48 40.57 5.51
CA VAL A 361 35.83 40.44 6.07
C VAL A 361 36.69 41.59 5.56
N ILE A 362 37.43 42.28 6.43
CA ILE A 362 38.26 43.43 6.05
C ILE A 362 39.75 43.04 6.04
N SER A 363 40.47 43.39 4.97
CA SER A 363 41.94 43.42 4.94
C SER A 363 42.44 44.85 5.19
N THR A 364 43.54 44.98 5.92
CA THR A 364 44.40 46.18 5.88
C THR A 364 45.75 45.76 5.31
N LEU A 365 46.27 46.50 4.33
CA LEU A 365 47.51 46.23 3.61
C LEU A 365 48.44 47.44 3.66
N THR A 366 49.72 47.23 3.37
CA THR A 366 50.77 48.28 3.39
C THR A 366 51.73 48.07 2.24
N MET A 367 52.16 49.15 1.58
CA MET A 367 53.09 49.10 0.44
C MET A 367 54.07 50.29 0.47
N THR A 368 55.31 50.04 0.04
CA THR A 368 56.34 51.05 -0.23
C THR A 368 56.42 51.30 -1.73
N PHE A 369 56.73 52.52 -2.13
CA PHE A 369 56.80 52.94 -3.53
C PHE A 369 58.23 53.39 -3.85
N HIS A 370 58.83 52.90 -4.94
CA HIS A 370 60.29 52.98 -5.18
C HIS A 370 60.69 53.77 -6.44
N ASP A 371 59.71 54.31 -7.18
CA ASP A 371 59.94 55.14 -8.37
C ASP A 371 59.07 56.42 -8.30
N ASN A 372 58.89 57.18 -9.40
CA ASN A 372 58.11 58.42 -9.41
C ASN A 372 56.83 58.43 -10.26
N ARG A 373 56.34 57.24 -10.66
CA ARG A 373 55.15 57.09 -11.52
C ARG A 373 53.84 57.09 -10.71
N THR A 374 52.73 57.19 -11.43
CA THR A 374 51.41 56.90 -10.88
C THR A 374 51.14 55.38 -10.94
N HIS A 375 50.78 54.81 -9.80
CA HIS A 375 50.33 53.43 -9.60
C HIS A 375 48.80 53.37 -9.64
N THR A 376 48.23 52.22 -9.99
CA THR A 376 46.77 52.01 -10.02
C THR A 376 46.43 50.65 -9.46
N LEU A 377 45.91 50.63 -8.23
CA LEU A 377 45.62 49.41 -7.50
C LEU A 377 44.25 48.86 -7.89
N THR A 378 44.10 47.54 -8.00
CA THR A 378 42.82 46.87 -8.34
C THR A 378 42.63 45.60 -7.52
N ALA A 379 41.56 45.54 -6.72
CA ALA A 379 41.20 44.41 -5.87
C ALA A 379 40.16 43.51 -6.56
N LYS A 380 40.25 42.18 -6.40
CA LYS A 380 39.37 41.19 -7.04
C LYS A 380 39.07 39.98 -6.14
N ILE A 381 37.86 39.44 -6.20
CA ILE A 381 37.42 38.27 -5.41
C ILE A 381 36.81 37.17 -6.29
N ASN A 382 37.24 35.91 -6.09
CA ASN A 382 36.81 34.72 -6.82
C ASN A 382 36.79 34.87 -8.37
N TRP A 383 37.63 35.76 -8.90
CA TRP A 383 37.46 36.35 -10.23
C TRP A 383 37.47 35.33 -11.38
N SER A 384 38.18 34.22 -11.22
CA SER A 384 38.24 33.09 -12.16
C SER A 384 36.94 32.26 -12.20
N ASN A 385 36.12 32.31 -11.15
CA ASN A 385 34.86 31.57 -11.03
C ASN A 385 33.59 32.44 -11.09
N ARG A 386 33.71 33.78 -11.07
CA ARG A 386 32.57 34.72 -10.97
C ARG A 386 31.36 34.42 -11.87
N SER A 387 31.55 33.85 -13.05
CA SER A 387 30.47 33.41 -13.95
C SER A 387 29.64 32.21 -13.44
N LYS A 388 29.95 31.68 -12.24
CA LYS A 388 29.23 30.65 -11.50
C LYS A 388 28.47 31.22 -10.30
N GLU A 389 28.51 32.53 -10.10
CA GLU A 389 27.85 33.26 -9.01
C GLU A 389 26.58 33.97 -9.50
N SER A 390 25.69 34.33 -8.58
CA SER A 390 24.45 35.06 -8.92
C SER A 390 24.68 36.49 -9.41
N ASN A 391 25.83 37.12 -9.10
CA ASN A 391 26.18 38.45 -9.59
C ASN A 391 27.67 38.56 -10.01
N PRO A 392 28.04 38.27 -11.27
CA PRO A 392 29.44 38.25 -11.73
C PRO A 392 30.13 39.63 -11.86
N ASN A 393 29.49 40.72 -11.40
CA ASN A 393 29.90 42.10 -11.67
C ASN A 393 30.40 42.86 -10.44
N ASN A 394 30.17 42.35 -9.22
CA ASN A 394 30.60 42.95 -7.95
C ASN A 394 32.01 42.47 -7.51
N ASN A 395 32.65 41.61 -8.32
CA ASN A 395 33.91 40.92 -8.00
C ASN A 395 35.20 41.76 -8.20
N SER A 396 35.15 43.09 -8.42
CA SER A 396 36.36 43.94 -8.65
C SER A 396 36.19 45.45 -8.31
N ALA A 397 37.24 46.12 -7.83
CA ALA A 397 37.30 47.59 -7.54
C ALA A 397 38.73 48.19 -7.72
N SER A 398 38.95 49.53 -7.80
CA SER A 398 40.27 50.18 -8.10
C SER A 398 40.54 51.61 -7.54
N ILE A 399 41.83 52.04 -7.35
CA ILE A 399 42.35 53.36 -6.82
C ILE A 399 43.81 53.73 -7.34
N SER A 400 44.45 54.91 -7.05
CA SER A 400 45.79 55.34 -7.61
C SER A 400 46.74 56.26 -6.76
N MET A 401 48.12 56.27 -6.94
CA MET A 401 49.18 56.91 -6.05
C MET A 401 50.61 57.27 -6.67
N THR A 402 51.51 58.20 -6.15
CA THR A 402 52.80 58.73 -6.84
C THR A 402 54.09 59.28 -6.02
N PRO A 403 55.43 58.95 -6.29
CA PRO A 403 56.75 59.38 -5.59
C PRO A 403 58.08 60.02 -6.35
N VAL A 404 59.44 59.88 -6.00
CA VAL A 404 60.75 60.63 -6.51
C VAL A 404 62.28 60.10 -6.22
N GLY A 405 63.40 60.14 -7.07
CA GLY A 405 64.89 59.78 -6.70
C GLY A 405 66.18 60.11 -7.63
N THR A 406 67.53 59.83 -7.30
CA THR A 406 68.85 60.10 -8.12
C THR A 406 70.33 59.56 -7.66
N PRO A 407 71.48 59.52 -8.49
CA PRO A 407 72.89 58.89 -8.22
C PRO A 407 74.31 59.50 -8.75
N LYS A 408 75.56 58.90 -8.52
CA LYS A 408 77.01 59.21 -9.07
C LYS A 408 78.17 58.10 -8.81
N SER A 409 79.55 58.01 -9.06
CA SER A 409 80.82 58.71 -9.61
C SER A 409 82.09 57.76 -9.98
N THR A 410 83.43 58.14 -10.13
CA THR A 410 84.53 57.40 -10.95
C THR A 410 86.17 57.60 -10.88
N ILE A 411 87.09 56.54 -10.89
CA ILE A 411 88.56 56.25 -11.45
C ILE A 411 89.03 54.75 -11.94
N ASP A 412 89.62 53.69 -11.23
CA ASP A 412 89.64 52.11 -11.41
C ASP A 412 90.83 51.14 -10.89
N TYR A 413 90.63 49.86 -10.36
CA TYR A 413 91.55 48.63 -10.20
C TYR A 413 90.88 47.28 -9.70
N SER A 414 91.23 46.05 -10.20
CA SER A 414 90.42 44.79 -10.00
C SER A 414 91.04 43.48 -9.38
N VAL A 415 90.22 42.63 -8.73
CA VAL A 415 90.57 41.26 -8.24
C VAL A 415 89.42 40.23 -8.41
N MET A 416 89.73 38.92 -8.48
CA MET A 416 88.78 37.80 -8.52
C MET A 416 89.24 36.60 -7.69
N ILE A 417 88.38 36.04 -6.82
CA ILE A 417 88.55 34.68 -6.29
C ILE A 417 87.96 33.70 -7.31
N ASP A 418 88.76 32.77 -7.83
CA ASP A 418 88.36 31.90 -8.94
C ASP A 418 87.46 30.74 -8.45
N SER A 419 87.90 29.95 -7.48
CA SER A 419 87.17 28.82 -6.89
C SER A 419 87.02 28.94 -5.37
N VAL A 420 86.01 28.29 -4.79
CA VAL A 420 85.88 28.10 -3.33
C VAL A 420 85.43 26.66 -3.01
N PRO A 421 85.96 26.05 -1.93
CA PRO A 421 85.60 24.72 -1.46
C PRO A 421 84.33 24.73 -0.57
N THR A 422 83.89 23.53 -0.15
CA THR A 422 82.83 23.34 0.86
C THR A 422 83.40 22.48 2.01
N PRO A 423 84.15 23.09 2.95
CA PRO A 423 84.80 22.37 4.05
C PRO A 423 83.80 21.74 5.03
N LYS A 424 84.30 20.75 5.77
CA LYS A 424 83.68 20.36 7.05
C LYS A 424 84.23 21.28 8.16
N PRO A 425 83.51 21.47 9.28
CA PRO A 425 84.00 22.26 10.40
C PRO A 425 85.41 21.84 10.84
N ASN A 426 86.33 22.80 10.90
CA ASN A 426 87.74 22.63 11.31
C ASN A 426 88.67 21.92 10.31
N THR A 427 88.46 22.04 8.99
CA THR A 427 89.41 21.56 7.95
C THR A 427 90.22 22.68 7.28
N THR A 428 91.29 22.30 6.57
CA THR A 428 92.11 23.18 5.71
C THR A 428 91.84 22.82 4.26
N GLU A 429 91.55 23.82 3.43
CA GLU A 429 91.24 23.64 1.99
C GLU A 429 92.07 24.61 1.14
N ASN A 430 92.04 24.43 -0.20
CA ASN A 430 92.76 25.28 -1.16
C ASN A 430 91.84 26.26 -1.90
N ILE A 431 92.29 27.48 -2.15
CA ILE A 431 91.57 28.56 -2.84
C ILE A 431 92.47 29.21 -3.91
N ARG A 432 91.94 29.37 -5.13
CA ARG A 432 92.61 30.04 -6.26
C ARG A 432 92.15 31.49 -6.40
N ILE A 433 93.07 32.42 -6.60
CA ILE A 433 92.79 33.87 -6.69
C ILE A 433 93.62 34.52 -7.80
N THR A 434 92.97 35.40 -8.58
CA THR A 434 93.53 36.18 -9.67
C THR A 434 93.46 37.69 -9.38
N TRP A 435 94.60 38.37 -9.47
CA TRP A 435 94.79 39.80 -9.20
C TRP A 435 95.07 40.55 -10.51
N LYS A 436 94.47 41.73 -10.76
CA LYS A 436 94.62 42.43 -12.05
C LYS A 436 94.58 43.96 -11.99
N ASN A 437 95.61 44.60 -12.55
CA ASN A 437 95.57 46.02 -12.91
C ASN A 437 94.72 46.23 -14.17
N LYS A 438 93.67 47.06 -14.09
CA LYS A 438 92.81 47.41 -15.23
C LYS A 438 93.24 48.66 -16.00
N THR A 439 94.10 49.49 -15.41
CA THR A 439 94.56 50.74 -16.03
C THR A 439 95.62 50.48 -17.11
N THR A 440 95.82 51.45 -18.00
CA THR A 440 96.88 51.45 -19.01
C THR A 440 98.27 51.79 -18.45
N ASN A 441 98.38 52.03 -17.13
CA ASN A 441 99.61 52.46 -16.49
C ASN A 441 100.16 51.32 -15.61
N ALA A 442 101.48 51.19 -15.53
CA ALA A 442 102.09 50.31 -14.54
C ALA A 442 101.96 50.91 -13.13
N GLY A 443 101.83 50.06 -12.11
CA GLY A 443 101.71 50.50 -10.71
C GLY A 443 101.75 49.32 -9.75
N GLU A 444 102.02 49.60 -8.48
CA GLU A 444 102.05 48.59 -7.42
C GLU A 444 100.75 48.63 -6.62
N ALA A 445 100.24 47.46 -6.26
CA ALA A 445 99.08 47.34 -5.39
C ALA A 445 99.35 46.33 -4.28
N LEU A 446 98.91 46.67 -3.07
CA LEU A 446 98.84 45.72 -1.97
C LEU A 446 97.74 44.71 -2.26
N CYS A 447 98.08 43.42 -2.21
CA CYS A 447 97.16 42.29 -2.38
C CYS A 447 97.00 41.55 -1.06
N GLU A 448 95.78 41.50 -0.54
CA GLU A 448 95.46 40.95 0.79
C GLU A 448 94.36 39.89 0.69
N ILE A 449 94.47 38.80 1.44
CA ILE A 449 93.40 37.82 1.61
C ILE A 449 92.95 37.84 3.07
N TYR A 450 91.67 38.12 3.28
CA TYR A 450 91.02 38.10 4.57
C TYR A 450 90.09 36.89 4.69
N VAL A 451 90.08 36.25 5.87
CA VAL A 451 89.09 35.24 6.27
C VAL A 451 88.37 35.78 7.50
N ASP A 452 87.05 35.94 7.39
CA ASP A 452 86.19 36.56 8.42
C ASP A 452 86.67 37.94 8.90
N SER A 453 87.30 38.71 8.01
CA SER A 453 87.94 40.01 8.30
C SER A 453 89.26 39.95 9.09
N VAL A 454 89.84 38.75 9.29
CA VAL A 454 91.22 38.57 9.73
C VAL A 454 92.12 38.39 8.51
N CYS A 455 93.20 39.18 8.38
CA CYS A 455 94.15 39.02 7.28
C CYS A 455 94.94 37.71 7.47
N VAL A 456 94.89 36.81 6.49
CA VAL A 456 95.63 35.53 6.49
C VAL A 456 96.80 35.51 5.50
N PHE A 457 96.80 36.44 4.54
CA PHE A 457 97.89 36.65 3.58
C PHE A 457 97.93 38.12 3.17
N THR A 458 99.11 38.71 3.08
CA THR A 458 99.33 40.08 2.57
C THR A 458 100.67 40.13 1.85
N ASP A 459 100.68 40.73 0.66
CA ASP A 459 101.87 40.87 -0.18
C ASP A 459 101.71 42.04 -1.16
N THR A 460 102.77 42.80 -1.43
CA THR A 460 102.74 43.91 -2.40
C THR A 460 103.16 43.39 -3.76
N LYS A 461 102.32 43.61 -4.79
CA LYS A 461 102.58 43.10 -6.13
C LYS A 461 102.71 44.24 -7.13
N SER A 462 103.81 44.25 -7.87
CA SER A 462 104.09 45.19 -8.95
C SER A 462 103.36 44.72 -10.22
N PHE A 463 102.45 45.54 -10.76
CA PHE A 463 101.70 45.21 -11.97
C PHE A 463 102.14 46.09 -13.15
N SER A 464 102.67 45.45 -14.20
CA SER A 464 102.70 46.05 -15.53
C SER A 464 101.28 46.41 -15.99
N ALA A 465 101.14 47.36 -16.91
CA ALA A 465 99.83 47.77 -17.45
C ALA A 465 99.04 46.54 -17.96
N GLY A 466 97.78 46.41 -17.53
CA GLY A 466 96.90 45.28 -17.87
C GLY A 466 97.26 43.90 -17.29
N LEU A 467 98.36 43.77 -16.54
CA LEU A 467 98.86 42.47 -16.05
C LEU A 467 97.89 41.79 -15.09
N SER A 468 97.81 40.47 -15.18
CA SER A 468 97.06 39.59 -14.26
C SER A 468 98.00 38.54 -13.65
N ILE A 469 97.80 38.21 -12.37
CA ILE A 469 98.61 37.23 -11.61
C ILE A 469 97.66 36.28 -10.89
N THR A 470 97.82 34.96 -11.06
CA THR A 470 96.96 33.92 -10.43
C THR A 470 97.80 33.01 -9.53
N ALA A 471 97.28 32.67 -8.35
CA ALA A 471 97.95 31.77 -7.38
C ALA A 471 96.96 30.98 -6.51
N ASP A 472 97.47 29.88 -5.92
CA ASP A 472 96.74 28.97 -5.03
C ASP A 472 97.18 29.14 -3.57
N TYR A 473 96.22 29.15 -2.64
CA TYR A 473 96.43 29.44 -1.22
C TYR A 473 95.74 28.39 -0.34
N ASN A 474 96.45 27.83 0.65
CA ASN A 474 95.90 26.91 1.64
C ASN A 474 95.36 27.69 2.84
N ILE A 475 94.08 27.51 3.17
CA ILE A 475 93.34 28.30 4.16
C ILE A 475 92.56 27.38 5.11
N TYR A 476 92.60 27.68 6.41
CA TYR A 476 91.94 26.92 7.48
C TYR A 476 90.59 27.53 7.86
N PHE A 477 89.58 26.69 8.08
CA PHE A 477 88.19 27.08 8.36
C PHE A 477 87.71 26.57 9.71
N ALA A 478 87.67 27.46 10.71
CA ALA A 478 87.42 27.13 12.11
C ALA A 478 85.94 27.27 12.54
N GLY A 479 85.35 26.16 12.97
CA GLY A 479 83.99 26.10 13.53
C GLY A 479 82.88 25.83 12.50
N THR A 480 81.63 26.06 12.93
CA THR A 480 80.39 25.70 12.22
C THR A 480 79.68 26.90 11.59
N LYS A 481 80.42 27.96 11.24
CA LYS A 481 79.89 29.17 10.60
C LYS A 481 80.30 29.20 9.12
N ASN A 482 79.47 29.83 8.29
CA ASN A 482 79.89 30.17 6.95
C ASN A 482 81.04 31.18 7.05
N HIS A 483 82.12 30.94 6.32
CA HIS A 483 83.33 31.75 6.35
C HIS A 483 83.36 32.73 5.18
N SER A 484 83.74 33.97 5.47
CA SER A 484 83.86 35.04 4.49
C SER A 484 85.30 35.14 3.99
N VAL A 485 85.59 34.66 2.78
CA VAL A 485 86.90 34.90 2.15
C VAL A 485 86.81 36.14 1.27
N GLU A 486 87.67 37.12 1.52
CA GLU A 486 87.70 38.41 0.83
C GLU A 486 89.12 38.73 0.36
N ALA A 487 89.33 38.66 -0.95
CA ALA A 487 90.55 39.12 -1.61
C ALA A 487 90.43 40.63 -1.90
N ARG A 488 91.49 41.40 -1.67
CA ARG A 488 91.53 42.87 -1.77
C ARG A 488 92.77 43.37 -2.50
N ILE A 489 92.60 44.29 -3.44
CA ILE A 489 93.68 44.94 -4.19
C ILE A 489 93.56 46.47 -4.12
N ASN A 490 94.65 47.15 -3.77
CA ASN A 490 94.71 48.62 -3.61
C ASN A 490 93.61 49.20 -2.68
N TRP A 491 93.08 48.39 -1.76
CA TRP A 491 91.81 48.64 -1.06
C TRP A 491 91.74 49.95 -0.26
N SER A 492 92.89 50.45 0.21
CA SER A 492 93.03 51.73 0.90
C SER A 492 92.84 52.96 0.00
N ASN A 493 92.97 52.82 -1.31
CA ASN A 493 92.80 53.90 -2.30
C ASN A 493 91.49 53.82 -3.10
N ARG A 494 90.82 52.66 -3.13
CA ARG A 494 89.61 52.36 -3.93
C ARG A 494 88.53 53.44 -3.97
N SER A 495 88.35 54.24 -2.92
CA SER A 495 87.31 55.28 -2.89
C SER A 495 87.56 56.42 -3.89
N LYS A 496 88.70 56.37 -4.59
CA LYS A 496 89.04 57.25 -5.70
C LYS A 496 88.62 56.65 -7.05
N GLU A 497 88.17 55.38 -7.13
CA GLU A 497 88.20 54.50 -8.34
C GLU A 497 86.86 54.37 -9.12
N VAL A 498 86.84 53.74 -10.33
CA VAL A 498 85.72 53.81 -11.35
C VAL A 498 84.68 52.81 -10.95
N ASP A 499 85.15 51.60 -10.73
CA ASP A 499 84.46 50.62 -9.94
C ASP A 499 85.24 50.39 -8.62
N PRO A 500 85.05 51.24 -7.57
CA PRO A 500 85.61 51.04 -6.23
C PRO A 500 85.28 49.68 -5.59
N ASN A 501 84.40 48.90 -6.23
CA ASN A 501 83.83 47.66 -5.73
C ASN A 501 84.62 46.45 -6.25
N ASP A 502 85.27 46.55 -7.41
CA ASP A 502 86.03 45.43 -8.00
C ASP A 502 87.48 45.31 -7.47
N ASN A 503 87.93 46.33 -6.72
CA ASN A 503 89.03 46.27 -5.75
C ASN A 503 88.89 45.16 -4.69
N SER A 504 87.73 44.51 -4.58
CA SER A 504 87.52 43.34 -3.72
C SER A 504 86.75 42.23 -4.41
N SER A 505 87.14 40.98 -4.14
CA SER A 505 86.39 39.80 -4.53
C SER A 505 86.08 39.00 -3.28
N LYS A 506 84.79 38.86 -2.97
CA LYS A 506 84.29 38.25 -1.75
C LYS A 506 83.44 37.03 -2.07
N LYS A 507 83.86 35.86 -1.60
CA LYS A 507 83.11 34.61 -1.71
C LYS A 507 82.86 34.02 -0.33
N THR A 508 81.64 33.51 -0.12
CA THR A 508 81.28 32.80 1.11
C THR A 508 81.60 31.33 0.93
N VAL A 509 82.43 30.81 1.83
CA VAL A 509 82.73 29.38 1.98
C VAL A 509 81.70 28.79 2.94
N LEU A 510 80.92 27.82 2.47
CA LEU A 510 79.86 27.17 3.24
C LEU A 510 80.41 25.94 3.97
N THR A 511 80.04 25.77 5.23
CA THR A 511 80.36 24.56 6.01
C THR A 511 79.23 23.54 5.94
N ASP A 512 79.53 22.26 5.70
CA ASP A 512 78.56 21.15 5.88
C ASP A 512 78.24 20.96 7.37
N TYR A 513 77.23 21.70 7.85
CA TYR A 513 76.68 21.62 9.20
C TYR A 513 75.20 22.05 9.15
N ASP A 514 74.30 21.14 9.51
CA ASP A 514 72.87 21.32 9.29
C ASP A 514 72.24 22.19 10.38
N LYS A 515 71.99 23.45 10.02
CA LYS A 515 71.24 24.41 10.84
C LYS A 515 69.75 24.44 10.51
N THR A 516 69.29 23.60 9.58
CA THR A 516 67.87 23.56 9.20
C THR A 516 67.07 22.81 10.26
N TYR A 517 65.82 23.21 10.41
CA TYR A 517 64.94 22.72 11.46
C TYR A 517 63.85 21.91 10.73
N ASP A 518 63.55 20.67 11.11
CA ASP A 518 62.66 19.77 10.33
C ASP A 518 62.04 18.68 11.21
N PHE A 519 60.70 18.67 11.32
CA PHE A 519 59.92 17.76 12.14
C PHE A 519 58.74 17.13 11.39
N SER A 520 58.85 15.82 11.11
CA SER A 520 57.80 15.06 10.40
C SER A 520 56.85 14.31 11.32
N VAL A 521 55.59 14.14 10.89
CA VAL A 521 54.64 13.14 11.42
C VAL A 521 54.60 11.94 10.49
N THR A 522 54.71 10.73 11.04
CA THR A 522 54.63 9.48 10.27
C THR A 522 53.74 8.44 10.97
N ASN A 523 53.31 7.42 10.22
CA ASN A 523 52.57 6.24 10.71
C ASN A 523 51.29 6.55 11.52
N LEU A 524 50.55 7.61 11.17
CA LEU A 524 49.26 7.88 11.80
C LEU A 524 48.23 6.77 11.48
N SER A 525 47.68 6.20 12.54
CA SER A 525 46.68 5.13 12.52
C SER A 525 45.58 5.43 13.54
N VAL A 526 44.36 5.00 13.22
CA VAL A 526 43.18 5.10 14.09
C VAL A 526 42.52 3.73 14.11
N THR A 527 42.31 3.16 15.29
CA THR A 527 41.81 1.79 15.48
C THR A 527 40.78 1.74 16.60
N PRO A 528 39.56 1.21 16.37
CA PRO A 528 39.03 0.71 15.09
C PRO A 528 38.82 1.81 14.03
N ALA A 529 38.80 1.43 12.75
CA ALA A 529 38.51 2.35 11.64
C ALA A 529 37.00 2.65 11.43
N THR A 530 36.14 1.89 12.13
CA THR A 530 34.69 2.14 12.23
C THR A 530 34.23 1.77 13.64
N VAL A 531 33.46 2.64 14.28
CA VAL A 531 32.87 2.45 15.61
C VAL A 531 31.41 2.95 15.65
N TYR A 532 30.68 2.67 16.73
CA TYR A 532 29.37 3.28 17.00
C TYR A 532 29.52 4.56 17.85
N GLN A 533 28.48 5.39 17.91
CA GLN A 533 28.44 6.58 18.77
C GLN A 533 28.78 6.24 20.23
N ASN A 534 29.61 7.09 20.84
CA ASN A 534 30.16 6.99 22.19
C ASN A 534 31.05 5.76 22.46
N ASN A 535 31.46 5.02 21.43
CA ASN A 535 32.60 4.10 21.54
C ASN A 535 33.93 4.86 21.44
N THR A 536 35.00 4.20 21.90
CA THR A 536 36.37 4.73 21.88
C THR A 536 37.16 4.29 20.66
N VAL A 537 38.05 5.16 20.18
CA VAL A 537 39.10 4.86 19.19
C VAL A 537 40.47 5.20 19.76
N THR A 538 41.48 4.41 19.40
CA THR A 538 42.88 4.66 19.74
C THR A 538 43.61 5.19 18.51
N VAL A 539 44.27 6.34 18.68
CA VAL A 539 45.04 7.06 17.68
C VAL A 539 46.52 6.90 18.03
N THR A 540 47.32 6.37 17.10
CA THR A 540 48.77 6.16 17.27
C THR A 540 49.53 6.74 16.09
N PHE A 541 50.60 7.48 16.36
CA PHE A 541 51.48 8.08 15.34
C PHE A 541 52.92 8.24 15.85
N LYS A 542 53.83 8.58 14.95
CA LYS A 542 55.23 8.92 15.24
C LYS A 542 55.52 10.37 14.86
N THR A 543 56.47 10.96 15.57
CA THR A 543 57.06 12.27 15.27
C THR A 543 58.57 12.14 15.21
N ASN A 544 59.22 12.73 14.22
CA ASN A 544 60.66 12.59 13.99
C ASN A 544 61.32 13.96 13.84
N ASN A 545 62.50 14.17 14.45
CA ASN A 545 63.41 15.26 14.14
C ASN A 545 64.35 14.77 13.02
N LEU A 546 64.34 15.42 11.86
CA LEU A 546 65.15 15.01 10.71
C LEU A 546 66.52 15.69 10.64
N ASN A 547 66.79 16.70 11.50
CA ASN A 547 68.12 17.28 11.61
C ASN A 547 69.12 16.27 12.22
N LYS A 548 70.22 16.03 11.51
CA LYS A 548 71.28 15.05 11.83
C LYS A 548 72.24 15.49 12.96
N ASP A 549 72.36 16.79 13.21
CA ASP A 549 73.40 17.45 14.01
C ASP A 549 72.88 18.07 15.34
N LEU A 550 71.57 18.32 15.47
CA LEU A 550 70.95 19.10 16.55
C LEU A 550 69.77 18.39 17.25
N SER A 551 69.75 18.49 18.57
CA SER A 551 68.66 18.05 19.46
C SER A 551 67.82 19.23 19.95
N TYR A 552 66.52 18.98 20.18
CA TYR A 552 65.54 20.02 20.52
C TYR A 552 64.64 19.59 21.68
N THR A 553 64.13 20.56 22.46
CA THR A 553 63.27 20.28 23.64
C THR A 553 62.06 21.21 23.66
N GLY A 554 60.97 20.77 24.31
CA GLY A 554 59.75 21.58 24.43
C GLY A 554 58.90 21.68 23.15
N ILE A 555 59.11 20.80 22.17
CA ILE A 555 58.47 20.87 20.86
C ILE A 555 57.01 20.42 20.94
N SER A 556 56.08 21.27 20.50
CA SER A 556 54.64 20.99 20.58
C SER A 556 54.23 19.83 19.67
N VAL A 557 53.42 18.91 20.20
CA VAL A 557 52.79 17.79 19.50
C VAL A 557 51.31 17.79 19.83
N GLU A 558 50.47 17.85 18.80
CA GLU A 558 49.02 18.04 18.92
C GLU A 558 48.24 17.00 18.12
N VAL A 559 47.05 16.65 18.63
CA VAL A 559 46.04 15.86 17.92
C VAL A 559 44.77 16.67 17.85
N LEU A 560 44.19 16.73 16.66
CA LEU A 560 42.94 17.40 16.36
C LEU A 560 41.90 16.38 15.92
N LEU A 561 40.64 16.68 16.20
CA LEU A 561 39.45 15.97 15.73
C LEU A 561 38.57 16.99 15.00
N ASP A 562 38.25 16.74 13.73
CA ASP A 562 37.49 17.64 12.86
C ASP A 562 38.03 19.10 12.90
N GLY A 563 39.37 19.24 12.88
CA GLY A 563 40.05 20.55 12.93
C GLY A 563 40.17 21.20 14.32
N THR A 564 39.58 20.62 15.37
CA THR A 564 39.64 21.13 16.76
C THR A 564 40.71 20.40 17.57
N VAL A 565 41.61 21.11 18.26
CA VAL A 565 42.64 20.47 19.11
C VAL A 565 42.01 19.76 20.30
N VAL A 566 42.14 18.43 20.33
CA VAL A 566 41.64 17.54 21.41
C VAL A 566 42.76 17.03 22.32
N LYS A 567 44.01 17.12 21.89
CA LYS A 567 45.19 16.85 22.71
C LYS A 567 46.35 17.77 22.31
N SER A 568 47.06 18.32 23.28
CA SER A 568 48.32 19.04 23.09
C SER A 568 49.32 18.59 24.16
N SER A 569 50.61 18.63 23.83
CA SER A 569 51.72 18.12 24.64
C SER A 569 53.06 18.67 24.13
N THR A 570 54.12 18.63 24.94
CA THR A 570 55.48 19.00 24.54
C THR A 570 56.43 17.82 24.62
N THR A 571 57.29 17.64 23.61
CA THR A 571 58.19 16.50 23.45
C THR A 571 59.63 16.96 23.22
N SER A 572 60.60 16.14 23.66
CA SER A 572 62.03 16.35 23.39
C SER A 572 62.55 15.34 22.36
N PHE A 573 63.49 15.77 21.53
CA PHE A 573 64.01 15.05 20.39
C PHE A 573 65.54 15.07 20.40
N ALA A 574 66.16 13.89 20.34
CA ALA A 574 67.56 13.78 19.97
C ALA A 574 67.78 14.21 18.50
N ALA A 575 69.02 14.47 18.11
CA ALA A 575 69.39 14.57 16.69
C ALA A 575 69.03 13.24 15.99
N ASN A 576 68.41 13.34 14.80
CA ASN A 576 67.84 12.21 14.06
C ASN A 576 66.89 11.30 14.89
N GLY A 577 66.17 11.87 15.86
CA GLY A 577 65.39 11.13 16.86
C GLY A 577 63.89 10.99 16.55
N THR A 578 63.32 9.82 16.86
CA THR A 578 61.88 9.53 16.71
C THR A 578 61.21 9.27 18.06
N ASN A 579 60.04 9.87 18.25
CA ASN A 579 59.10 9.62 19.36
C ASN A 579 57.81 8.96 18.83
N THR A 580 57.12 8.19 19.69
CA THR A 580 55.84 7.53 19.38
C THR A 580 54.78 7.99 20.36
N HIS A 581 53.58 8.27 19.86
CA HIS A 581 52.45 8.81 20.62
C HIS A 581 51.22 7.92 20.45
N THR A 582 50.49 7.67 21.54
CA THR A 582 49.24 6.90 21.54
C THR A 582 48.23 7.56 22.48
N TYR A 583 47.01 7.81 21.99
CA TYR A 583 45.92 8.44 22.71
C TYR A 583 44.59 7.75 22.41
N THR A 584 43.62 7.79 23.33
CA THR A 584 42.28 7.22 23.14
C THR A 584 41.22 8.32 23.28
N PHE A 585 40.24 8.32 22.39
CA PHE A 585 39.19 9.34 22.30
C PHE A 585 37.80 8.69 22.16
N THR A 586 36.79 9.27 22.79
CA THR A 586 35.38 8.84 22.66
C THR A 586 34.68 9.67 21.60
N LEU A 587 33.94 9.05 20.67
CA LEU A 587 33.34 9.72 19.52
C LEU A 587 31.80 9.79 19.64
N ALA A 588 31.28 10.88 20.21
CA ALA A 588 29.84 11.03 20.49
C ALA A 588 28.95 11.25 19.26
N TYR A 589 29.48 11.85 18.20
CA TYR A 589 28.72 12.26 17.01
C TYR A 589 29.03 11.38 15.81
N GLU A 590 27.96 10.97 15.10
CA GLU A 590 28.02 10.15 13.90
C GLU A 590 28.71 10.82 12.71
N GLY A 591 28.91 10.04 11.64
CA GLY A 591 29.52 10.45 10.38
C GLY A 591 31.02 10.16 10.30
N THR A 592 31.64 10.61 9.22
CA THR A 592 33.10 10.54 9.05
C THR A 592 33.76 11.58 9.94
N LYS A 593 34.71 11.14 10.77
CA LYS A 593 35.52 11.98 11.65
C LYS A 593 36.97 11.94 11.24
N THR A 594 37.66 13.06 11.23
CA THR A 594 39.08 13.12 10.82
C THR A 594 39.98 13.48 11.99
N PHE A 595 40.95 12.60 12.26
CA PHE A 595 42.05 12.90 13.16
C PHE A 595 43.24 13.47 12.39
N THR A 596 43.73 14.62 12.83
CA THR A 596 44.96 15.24 12.32
C THR A 596 45.98 15.21 13.45
N ALA A 597 47.11 14.54 13.25
CA ALA A 597 48.25 14.61 14.17
C ALA A 597 49.28 15.58 13.59
N ARG A 598 49.79 16.52 14.39
CA ARG A 598 50.75 17.54 13.94
C ARG A 598 51.85 17.82 14.96
N VAL A 599 53.04 18.18 14.47
CA VAL A 599 54.21 18.57 15.27
C VAL A 599 54.66 19.98 14.89
N ASN A 600 55.10 20.77 15.89
CA ASN A 600 55.66 22.12 15.75
C ASN A 600 54.81 23.12 14.90
N TRP A 601 53.50 22.90 14.76
CA TRP A 601 52.68 23.51 13.73
C TRP A 601 52.71 25.06 13.64
N SER A 602 52.89 25.73 14.78
CA SER A 602 53.00 27.19 14.91
C SER A 602 54.32 27.78 14.38
N ASN A 603 55.37 26.97 14.25
CA ASN A 603 56.69 27.38 13.76
C ASN A 603 57.09 26.69 12.43
N ARG A 604 56.26 25.78 11.89
CA ARG A 604 56.56 24.99 10.68
C ARG A 604 57.02 25.78 9.46
N SER A 605 56.61 27.03 9.30
CA SER A 605 57.06 27.90 8.19
C SER A 605 58.54 28.36 8.32
N LYS A 606 59.23 27.93 9.39
CA LYS A 606 60.66 28.10 9.62
C LYS A 606 61.44 26.79 9.39
N GLU A 607 60.74 25.73 8.99
CA GLU A 607 61.33 24.41 8.73
C GLU A 607 61.76 24.27 7.27
N SER A 608 62.80 23.46 7.02
CA SER A 608 63.25 23.14 5.65
C SER A 608 62.22 22.33 4.87
N ASN A 609 61.33 21.60 5.54
CA ASN A 609 60.19 20.92 4.92
C ASN A 609 58.89 21.14 5.70
N SER A 610 58.30 22.33 5.57
CA SER A 610 57.04 22.72 6.23
C SER A 610 55.78 21.92 5.82
N SER A 611 55.91 20.82 5.06
CA SER A 611 54.82 20.01 4.50
C SER A 611 54.68 18.64 5.17
N ASN A 612 55.70 18.17 5.89
CA ASN A 612 55.71 16.86 6.55
C ASN A 612 55.17 16.90 7.99
N ASN A 613 54.89 18.10 8.52
CA ASN A 613 54.55 18.37 9.92
C ASN A 613 53.20 17.83 10.40
N SER A 614 52.41 17.24 9.51
CA SER A 614 51.07 16.73 9.82
C SER A 614 50.70 15.51 8.99
N ALA A 615 49.97 14.59 9.60
CA ALA A 615 49.29 13.50 8.91
C ALA A 615 47.81 13.48 9.31
N GLU A 616 46.96 12.98 8.41
CA GLU A 616 45.51 12.88 8.65
C GLU A 616 44.99 11.46 8.44
N LYS A 617 43.99 11.07 9.23
CA LYS A 617 43.32 9.78 9.11
C LYS A 617 41.87 9.85 9.57
N SER A 618 40.95 9.45 8.69
CA SER A 618 39.52 9.41 9.00
C SER A 618 39.09 8.08 9.63
N VAL A 619 38.01 8.15 10.42
CA VAL A 619 37.34 7.04 11.10
C VAL A 619 35.82 7.23 10.97
N THR A 620 35.07 6.15 10.79
CA THR A 620 33.61 6.22 10.60
C THR A 620 32.88 5.99 11.91
N VAL A 621 32.01 6.92 12.32
CA VAL A 621 31.13 6.75 13.49
C VAL A 621 29.71 6.45 13.00
N LYS A 622 29.26 5.22 13.20
CA LYS A 622 27.87 4.80 12.94
C LYS A 622 26.94 5.26 14.07
N ARG A 623 25.69 5.59 13.72
CA ARG A 623 24.60 5.76 14.69
C ARG A 623 24.44 4.49 15.53
N TYR A 624 24.26 4.62 16.83
CA TYR A 624 23.75 3.50 17.64
C TYR A 624 22.23 3.48 17.48
N TYR A 625 21.68 2.34 17.06
CA TYR A 625 20.29 2.21 16.62
C TYR A 625 19.84 0.77 16.93
N ASP A 626 18.86 0.60 17.81
CA ASP A 626 18.52 -0.72 18.36
C ASP A 626 17.12 -0.68 19.01
N PHE A 627 16.24 -1.61 18.63
CA PHE A 627 14.94 -1.83 19.23
C PHE A 627 14.75 -3.29 19.63
N SER A 628 14.09 -3.51 20.77
CA SER A 628 13.68 -4.86 21.20
C SER A 628 12.17 -4.96 21.40
N VAL A 629 11.65 -6.17 21.26
CA VAL A 629 10.30 -6.56 21.68
C VAL A 629 10.40 -7.71 22.70
N SER A 630 9.56 -7.69 23.72
CA SER A 630 9.56 -8.68 24.81
C SER A 630 8.14 -8.95 25.31
N ASP A 631 8.02 -9.88 26.26
CA ASP A 631 6.85 -10.02 27.14
C ASP A 631 5.52 -10.27 26.40
N LEU A 632 5.54 -11.09 25.34
CA LEU A 632 4.34 -11.48 24.60
C LEU A 632 3.43 -12.37 25.45
N GLU A 633 2.24 -11.88 25.71
CA GLU A 633 1.13 -12.59 26.34
C GLU A 633 -0.13 -12.50 25.46
N ILE A 634 -1.02 -13.48 25.65
CA ILE A 634 -2.28 -13.59 24.94
C ILE A 634 -3.36 -14.01 25.95
N GLU A 635 -4.53 -13.38 25.90
CA GLU A 635 -5.65 -13.72 26.77
C GLU A 635 -7.01 -13.53 26.04
N PRO A 636 -7.92 -14.52 26.10
CA PRO A 636 -7.68 -15.91 26.51
C PRO A 636 -6.76 -16.64 25.51
N ASP A 637 -6.21 -17.80 25.90
CA ASP A 637 -5.40 -18.65 25.00
C ASP A 637 -6.23 -19.66 24.19
N THR A 638 -7.54 -19.74 24.47
CA THR A 638 -8.48 -20.66 23.85
C THR A 638 -9.80 -19.93 23.58
N VAL A 639 -10.31 -20.02 22.35
CA VAL A 639 -11.51 -19.33 21.84
C VAL A 639 -12.23 -20.18 20.78
N PHE A 640 -13.43 -19.77 20.36
CA PHE A 640 -14.12 -20.31 19.19
C PHE A 640 -13.83 -19.53 17.91
N ASP A 641 -14.24 -20.07 16.75
CA ASP A 641 -13.96 -19.43 15.48
C ASP A 641 -14.65 -18.08 15.29
N ASN A 642 -13.88 -17.13 14.75
CA ASN A 642 -14.22 -15.71 14.59
C ASN A 642 -14.46 -14.92 15.89
N GLU A 643 -14.06 -15.46 17.05
CA GLU A 643 -13.91 -14.67 18.28
C GLU A 643 -12.60 -13.86 18.28
N THR A 644 -12.28 -13.21 19.40
CA THR A 644 -11.11 -12.33 19.54
C THR A 644 -10.26 -12.65 20.76
N VAL A 645 -8.94 -12.56 20.61
CA VAL A 645 -7.98 -12.57 21.72
C VAL A 645 -7.31 -11.21 21.88
N THR A 646 -6.96 -10.86 23.12
CA THR A 646 -6.13 -9.69 23.42
C THR A 646 -4.67 -10.13 23.44
N VAL A 647 -3.82 -9.38 22.73
CA VAL A 647 -2.39 -9.60 22.65
C VAL A 647 -1.69 -8.43 23.35
N THR A 648 -0.90 -8.72 24.36
CA THR A 648 -0.07 -7.75 25.10
C THR A 648 1.41 -8.06 24.89
N PHE A 649 2.23 -7.02 24.76
CA PHE A 649 3.68 -7.15 24.62
C PHE A 649 4.36 -5.79 24.83
N ARG A 650 5.66 -5.84 25.13
CA ARG A 650 6.50 -4.67 25.36
C ARG A 650 7.43 -4.41 24.18
N THR A 651 7.77 -3.15 23.94
CA THR A 651 8.87 -2.74 23.03
C THR A 651 9.72 -1.63 23.63
N ASP A 652 11.04 -1.65 23.41
CA ASP A 652 11.98 -0.64 23.89
C ASP A 652 12.85 -0.07 22.75
N ASN A 653 13.10 1.24 22.80
CA ASN A 653 14.24 1.86 22.13
C ASN A 653 15.48 1.72 23.02
N ASN A 654 16.42 0.88 22.62
CA ASN A 654 17.65 0.61 23.36
C ASN A 654 18.76 1.64 23.08
N ASP A 655 18.59 2.52 22.08
CA ASP A 655 19.49 3.64 21.91
C ASP A 655 19.31 4.69 23.02
N LYS A 656 20.44 5.04 23.64
CA LYS A 656 20.54 5.94 24.79
C LYS A 656 20.79 7.39 24.37
N TYR A 657 21.03 7.62 23.07
CA TYR A 657 21.49 8.90 22.55
C TYR A 657 20.39 9.63 21.75
N ASN A 658 19.71 8.93 20.84
CA ASN A 658 18.73 9.49 19.92
C ASN A 658 17.28 9.06 20.27
N ALA A 659 16.33 9.86 19.80
CA ALA A 659 14.89 9.56 19.83
C ALA A 659 14.39 9.37 18.40
N TYR A 660 13.34 8.56 18.22
CA TYR A 660 12.84 8.14 16.91
C TYR A 660 11.33 8.31 16.81
N THR A 661 10.85 8.65 15.63
CA THR A 661 9.42 8.84 15.34
C THR A 661 8.94 7.85 14.30
N ASN A 662 7.66 7.47 14.35
CA ASN A 662 7.00 6.61 13.35
C ASN A 662 7.69 5.23 13.19
N ILE A 663 8.10 4.60 14.29
CA ILE A 663 8.68 3.24 14.29
C ILE A 663 7.55 2.20 14.21
N PRO A 664 7.56 1.27 13.25
CA PRO A 664 6.50 0.29 13.08
C PRO A 664 6.57 -0.81 14.16
N VAL A 665 5.42 -1.10 14.77
CA VAL A 665 5.20 -2.19 15.71
C VAL A 665 4.07 -3.05 15.16
N GLN A 666 4.26 -4.37 15.10
CA GLN A 666 3.38 -5.28 14.36
C GLN A 666 3.05 -6.53 15.17
N VAL A 667 1.79 -6.98 15.10
CA VAL A 667 1.37 -8.31 15.56
C VAL A 667 1.14 -9.20 14.35
N LEU A 668 1.64 -10.43 14.43
CA LEU A 668 1.53 -11.46 13.42
C LEU A 668 0.64 -12.59 13.95
N TYR A 669 -0.25 -13.07 13.09
CA TYR A 669 -1.08 -14.25 13.30
C TYR A 669 -0.81 -15.24 12.17
N ARG A 670 -0.38 -16.47 12.51
CA ARG A 670 0.00 -17.53 11.55
C ARG A 670 1.03 -17.07 10.51
N GLY A 671 1.94 -16.18 10.90
CA GLY A 671 2.95 -15.54 10.04
C GLY A 671 2.48 -14.29 9.28
N TRP A 672 1.19 -13.98 9.25
CA TRP A 672 0.62 -12.80 8.56
C TRP A 672 0.54 -11.60 9.50
N VAL A 673 0.93 -10.41 9.03
CA VAL A 673 0.78 -9.18 9.83
C VAL A 673 -0.69 -8.78 9.89
N VAL A 674 -1.31 -8.91 11.07
CA VAL A 674 -2.72 -8.54 11.33
C VAL A 674 -2.87 -7.17 11.99
N TYR A 675 -1.79 -6.63 12.55
CA TYR A 675 -1.76 -5.28 13.12
C TYR A 675 -0.48 -4.55 12.74
N THR A 676 -0.56 -3.24 12.52
CA THR A 676 0.60 -2.35 12.49
C THR A 676 0.23 -1.02 13.11
N GLY A 677 0.92 -0.65 14.18
CA GLY A 677 0.91 0.70 14.75
C GLY A 677 2.26 1.39 14.51
N TYR A 678 2.26 2.72 14.48
CA TYR A 678 3.48 3.52 14.35
C TYR A 678 3.65 4.36 15.60
N PHE A 679 4.82 4.29 16.23
CA PHE A 679 5.05 4.84 17.57
C PHE A 679 6.34 5.65 17.66
N ASP A 680 6.27 6.76 18.40
CA ASP A 680 7.43 7.61 18.69
C ASP A 680 8.08 7.21 20.02
N TYR A 681 9.40 6.97 20.02
CA TYR A 681 10.17 6.58 21.19
C TYR A 681 11.17 7.67 21.56
N ALA A 682 11.14 8.09 22.83
CA ALA A 682 12.27 8.82 23.42
C ALA A 682 13.51 7.91 23.50
N LYS A 683 14.68 8.50 23.72
CA LYS A 683 15.93 7.77 24.02
C LYS A 683 15.77 6.91 25.27
N ASN A 684 16.27 5.67 25.25
CA ASN A 684 16.19 4.68 26.33
C ASN A 684 14.77 4.59 26.94
N ALA A 685 13.75 4.33 26.12
CA ALA A 685 12.36 4.33 26.55
C ALA A 685 11.55 3.16 25.97
N GLY A 686 10.74 2.56 26.84
CA GLY A 686 9.83 1.46 26.50
C GLY A 686 8.38 1.87 26.39
N LYS A 687 7.58 1.01 25.77
CA LYS A 687 6.12 1.07 25.69
C LYS A 687 5.51 -0.31 25.81
N GLU A 688 4.43 -0.38 26.57
CA GLU A 688 3.51 -1.52 26.56
C GLU A 688 2.48 -1.33 25.43
N HIS A 689 2.11 -2.42 24.78
CA HIS A 689 1.09 -2.46 23.73
C HIS A 689 -0.04 -3.41 24.12
N THR A 690 -1.24 -3.12 23.62
CA THR A 690 -2.42 -3.97 23.80
C THR A 690 -3.22 -3.94 22.50
N VAL A 691 -3.40 -5.11 21.89
CA VAL A 691 -4.03 -5.25 20.57
C VAL A 691 -5.01 -6.41 20.60
N THR A 692 -6.31 -6.14 20.46
CA THR A 692 -7.32 -7.18 20.26
C THR A 692 -7.32 -7.60 18.79
N ILE A 693 -7.18 -8.89 18.51
CA ILE A 693 -7.21 -9.47 17.16
C ILE A 693 -8.30 -10.54 17.04
N ASN A 694 -8.92 -10.64 15.87
CA ASN A 694 -9.87 -11.71 15.56
C ASN A 694 -9.12 -12.95 15.03
N VAL A 695 -9.50 -14.15 15.49
CA VAL A 695 -8.81 -15.41 15.12
C VAL A 695 -9.30 -16.04 13.82
N GLY A 696 -10.47 -15.62 13.32
CA GLY A 696 -11.12 -16.17 12.13
C GLY A 696 -11.44 -17.68 12.25
N SER A 697 -11.60 -18.32 11.09
CA SER A 697 -12.11 -19.70 10.95
C SER A 697 -11.06 -20.81 10.83
N ASN A 698 -9.82 -20.56 11.25
CA ASN A 698 -8.76 -21.57 11.16
C ASN A 698 -8.65 -22.33 12.48
N LEU A 699 -9.28 -23.51 12.54
CA LEU A 699 -9.33 -24.35 13.75
C LEU A 699 -7.94 -24.88 14.17
N GLY A 700 -7.82 -25.22 15.46
CA GLY A 700 -6.60 -25.77 16.07
C GLY A 700 -5.67 -24.71 16.66
N GLN A 701 -4.40 -25.05 16.87
CA GLN A 701 -3.40 -24.12 17.41
C GLN A 701 -2.86 -23.17 16.32
N ASN A 702 -2.92 -21.87 16.59
CA ASN A 702 -2.53 -20.83 15.66
C ASN A 702 -1.48 -19.89 16.29
N GLU A 703 -0.37 -19.70 15.58
CA GLU A 703 0.77 -18.93 16.07
C GLU A 703 0.48 -17.42 16.18
N ILE A 704 0.90 -16.79 17.28
CA ILE A 704 0.96 -15.34 17.46
C ILE A 704 2.41 -14.91 17.78
N LYS A 705 2.86 -13.82 17.17
CA LYS A 705 4.16 -13.16 17.43
C LYS A 705 4.01 -11.64 17.41
N ALA A 706 4.81 -10.90 18.17
CA ALA A 706 4.96 -9.46 18.02
C ALA A 706 6.35 -9.13 17.45
N ARG A 707 6.49 -7.99 16.74
CA ARG A 707 7.77 -7.49 16.22
C ARG A 707 7.82 -5.98 16.13
N VAL A 708 9.02 -5.41 16.24
CA VAL A 708 9.30 -3.97 16.14
C VAL A 708 10.35 -3.68 15.07
N ASN A 709 10.20 -2.57 14.35
CA ASN A 709 11.13 -2.03 13.35
C ASN A 709 11.59 -3.03 12.26
N TRP A 710 10.82 -4.09 12.01
CA TRP A 710 11.26 -5.28 11.29
C TRP A 710 11.82 -5.02 9.87
N GLN A 711 11.32 -3.98 9.21
CA GLN A 711 11.75 -3.53 7.89
C GLN A 711 13.20 -3.02 7.87
N ASP A 712 13.67 -2.43 8.97
CA ASP A 712 14.96 -1.73 9.07
C ASP A 712 15.96 -2.41 10.03
N ARG A 713 15.53 -3.48 10.73
CA ARG A 713 16.33 -4.26 11.69
C ARG A 713 17.73 -4.68 11.25
N THR A 714 18.01 -4.76 9.94
CA THR A 714 19.35 -5.09 9.41
C THR A 714 20.36 -3.94 9.56
N ASN A 715 19.89 -2.72 9.85
CA ASN A 715 20.70 -1.55 10.16
C ASN A 715 20.88 -1.34 11.68
N GLU A 716 20.24 -2.16 12.52
CA GLU A 716 20.35 -2.10 13.97
C GLU A 716 21.60 -2.82 14.51
N VAL A 717 21.98 -2.51 15.75
CA VAL A 717 23.17 -3.06 16.42
C VAL A 717 22.95 -4.53 16.78
N ILE A 718 21.76 -4.87 17.28
CA ILE A 718 21.26 -6.22 17.48
C ILE A 718 20.04 -6.36 16.55
N SER A 719 20.01 -7.40 15.72
CA SER A 719 18.96 -7.62 14.69
C SER A 719 18.09 -8.87 14.95
N THR A 720 18.19 -9.40 16.17
CA THR A 720 17.61 -10.68 16.61
C THR A 720 16.60 -10.53 17.76
N ASN A 721 16.57 -9.38 18.41
CA ASN A 721 15.65 -8.96 19.47
C ASN A 721 14.38 -8.26 18.93
N ASN A 722 14.29 -8.05 17.62
CA ASN A 722 13.18 -7.36 16.95
C ASN A 722 11.88 -8.18 16.82
N VAL A 723 11.86 -9.46 17.20
CA VAL A 723 10.70 -10.35 17.15
C VAL A 723 10.63 -11.24 18.38
N THR A 724 9.42 -11.49 18.89
CA THR A 724 9.19 -12.34 20.07
C THR A 724 9.29 -13.82 19.73
N ALA A 725 9.39 -14.66 20.77
CA ALA A 725 9.01 -16.06 20.68
C ALA A 725 7.53 -16.20 20.26
N ALA A 726 7.16 -17.39 19.79
CA ALA A 726 5.78 -17.73 19.48
C ALA A 726 4.95 -17.91 20.77
N LYS A 727 3.71 -17.40 20.75
CA LYS A 727 2.59 -17.89 21.56
C LYS A 727 1.57 -18.57 20.64
N TYR A 728 0.61 -19.30 21.19
CA TYR A 728 -0.39 -20.04 20.39
C TYR A 728 -1.78 -19.86 21.00
N VAL A 729 -2.74 -19.45 20.18
CA VAL A 729 -4.17 -19.50 20.52
C VAL A 729 -4.78 -20.78 19.95
N THR A 730 -5.58 -21.48 20.75
CA THR A 730 -6.38 -22.64 20.31
C THR A 730 -7.75 -22.16 19.85
N VAL A 731 -8.11 -22.46 18.60
CA VAL A 731 -9.39 -22.06 17.99
C VAL A 731 -10.26 -23.29 17.81
N ASN A 732 -11.35 -23.36 18.57
CA ASN A 732 -12.35 -24.43 18.54
C ASN A 732 -13.47 -24.07 17.54
N GLU A 733 -14.25 -25.06 17.09
CA GLU A 733 -15.36 -24.80 16.17
C GLU A 733 -16.61 -24.35 16.92
N ASN A 734 -17.19 -23.24 16.49
CA ASN A 734 -18.45 -22.69 16.97
C ASN A 734 -19.63 -23.51 16.40
N LYS A 735 -19.90 -24.65 17.04
CA LYS A 735 -21.04 -25.51 16.74
C LYS A 735 -22.24 -25.11 17.57
N ASP A 736 -23.32 -24.75 16.87
CA ASP A 736 -24.59 -24.29 17.42
C ASP A 736 -25.68 -24.79 16.46
N LEU A 737 -26.43 -25.81 16.89
CA LEU A 737 -27.59 -26.32 16.17
C LEU A 737 -28.87 -25.62 16.68
N THR A 738 -29.95 -25.70 15.92
CA THR A 738 -31.26 -25.13 16.31
C THR A 738 -32.39 -25.82 15.57
N LEU A 739 -33.60 -25.74 16.11
CA LEU A 739 -34.80 -26.31 15.53
C LEU A 739 -35.94 -25.27 15.51
N GLU A 740 -36.76 -25.30 14.45
CA GLU A 740 -38.05 -24.61 14.34
C GLU A 740 -39.14 -25.64 13.95
N ILE A 741 -40.24 -25.72 14.68
CA ILE A 741 -41.42 -26.52 14.32
C ILE A 741 -42.27 -25.71 13.34
N ILE A 742 -42.47 -26.23 12.14
CA ILE A 742 -43.19 -25.55 11.07
C ILE A 742 -44.69 -25.59 11.37
N GLU A 743 -45.26 -24.40 11.57
CA GLU A 743 -46.69 -24.17 11.82
C GLU A 743 -47.56 -24.79 10.71
N PRO A 744 -48.45 -25.76 11.01
CA PRO A 744 -49.29 -26.40 10.01
C PRO A 744 -50.32 -25.42 9.44
N ASN A 745 -50.48 -25.44 8.11
CA ASN A 745 -51.40 -24.59 7.33
C ASN A 745 -52.91 -24.89 7.53
N SER A 746 -53.27 -25.76 8.48
CA SER A 746 -54.63 -26.18 8.82
C SER A 746 -54.66 -26.72 10.25
N ASP A 747 -55.84 -26.79 10.85
CA ASP A 747 -56.02 -27.47 12.13
C ASP A 747 -55.83 -28.98 12.00
N TYR A 748 -55.21 -29.59 13.00
CA TYR A 748 -55.23 -31.04 13.20
C TYR A 748 -56.60 -31.47 13.73
N ARG A 749 -57.21 -32.49 13.13
CA ARG A 749 -58.52 -33.03 13.52
C ARG A 749 -58.38 -34.33 14.28
N GLU A 750 -59.31 -34.62 15.20
CA GLU A 750 -59.36 -35.93 15.85
C GLU A 750 -59.63 -37.06 14.84
N GLY A 751 -59.05 -38.24 15.08
CA GLY A 751 -59.21 -39.43 14.24
C GLY A 751 -58.37 -39.46 12.95
N VAL A 752 -57.85 -38.32 12.47
CA VAL A 752 -57.03 -38.28 11.23
C VAL A 752 -55.54 -38.41 11.52
N THR A 753 -54.82 -39.02 10.57
CA THR A 753 -53.35 -39.01 10.52
C THR A 753 -52.87 -37.69 9.94
N VAL A 754 -51.89 -37.07 10.58
CA VAL A 754 -51.34 -35.77 10.23
C VAL A 754 -49.82 -35.87 10.02
N MET A 755 -49.23 -34.79 9.53
CA MET A 755 -47.78 -34.60 9.55
C MET A 755 -47.41 -33.33 10.29
N THR A 756 -46.31 -33.41 11.03
CA THR A 756 -45.62 -32.26 11.65
C THR A 756 -44.21 -32.21 11.12
N SER A 757 -43.76 -31.04 10.69
CA SER A 757 -42.43 -30.83 10.11
C SER A 757 -41.60 -29.92 11.01
N CYS A 758 -40.29 -30.14 11.04
CA CYS A 758 -39.34 -29.26 11.70
C CYS A 758 -38.25 -28.85 10.71
N ARG A 759 -37.83 -27.58 10.75
CA ARG A 759 -36.61 -27.09 10.13
C ARG A 759 -35.49 -27.22 11.15
N ILE A 760 -34.44 -27.95 10.80
CA ILE A 760 -33.22 -28.08 11.62
C ILE A 760 -32.11 -27.27 10.97
N TYR A 761 -31.39 -26.49 11.77
CA TYR A 761 -30.40 -25.50 11.32
C TYR A 761 -29.02 -25.84 11.84
N ASN A 762 -28.00 -25.66 11.00
CA ASN A 762 -26.60 -25.83 11.36
C ASN A 762 -25.86 -24.51 11.18
N LYS A 763 -25.49 -23.86 12.29
CA LYS A 763 -24.76 -22.58 12.26
C LYS A 763 -23.25 -22.75 12.18
N SER A 764 -22.71 -23.98 12.16
CA SER A 764 -21.25 -24.24 12.11
C SER A 764 -20.67 -24.18 10.69
N LEU A 765 -19.36 -24.36 10.56
CA LEU A 765 -18.65 -24.40 9.27
C LEU A 765 -18.45 -25.83 8.74
N THR A 766 -18.50 -26.85 9.60
CA THR A 766 -18.60 -28.26 9.18
C THR A 766 -20.04 -28.69 8.91
N ASN A 767 -20.20 -29.79 8.18
CA ASN A 767 -21.50 -30.40 7.90
C ASN A 767 -21.88 -31.39 9.01
N VAL A 768 -23.16 -31.46 9.36
CA VAL A 768 -23.73 -32.61 10.10
C VAL A 768 -24.05 -33.69 9.07
N VAL A 769 -23.41 -34.86 9.20
CA VAL A 769 -23.49 -35.98 8.24
C VAL A 769 -23.90 -37.28 8.97
N PRO A 770 -24.22 -38.40 8.30
CA PRO A 770 -24.72 -39.59 8.99
C PRO A 770 -23.77 -40.15 10.07
N SER A 771 -22.46 -40.00 9.88
CA SER A 771 -21.42 -40.37 10.87
C SER A 771 -21.25 -39.35 12.02
N SER A 772 -22.05 -38.28 12.05
CA SER A 772 -22.21 -37.41 13.22
C SER A 772 -23.29 -37.95 14.18
N GLU A 773 -24.03 -38.98 13.77
CA GLU A 773 -25.07 -39.70 14.55
C GLU A 773 -26.19 -38.80 15.13
N CYS A 774 -26.29 -37.55 14.65
CA CYS A 774 -27.25 -36.56 15.13
C CYS A 774 -28.69 -37.08 14.93
N ALA A 775 -29.46 -37.10 16.01
CA ALA A 775 -30.85 -37.54 16.01
C ALA A 775 -31.80 -36.39 16.37
N VAL A 776 -32.96 -36.33 15.70
CA VAL A 776 -34.06 -35.44 16.10
C VAL A 776 -35.13 -36.25 16.83
N ALA A 777 -35.33 -35.95 18.10
CA ALA A 777 -36.42 -36.53 18.88
C ALA A 777 -37.72 -35.74 18.67
N PHE A 778 -38.85 -36.45 18.60
CA PHE A 778 -40.19 -35.87 18.43
C PHE A 778 -41.18 -36.53 19.37
N LYS A 779 -42.01 -35.73 20.04
CA LYS A 779 -43.04 -36.20 20.97
C LYS A 779 -44.30 -35.35 20.87
N VAL A 780 -45.46 -36.00 20.80
CA VAL A 780 -46.75 -35.33 20.99
C VAL A 780 -47.44 -35.91 22.21
N TYR A 781 -47.99 -35.05 23.05
CA TYR A 781 -48.79 -35.44 24.22
C TYR A 781 -49.88 -34.40 24.49
N TYR A 782 -50.88 -34.76 25.29
CA TYR A 782 -51.84 -33.77 25.83
C TYR A 782 -52.06 -33.98 27.33
N ARG A 783 -52.69 -33.01 27.99
CA ARG A 783 -53.07 -33.12 29.41
C ARG A 783 -54.54 -33.50 29.56
N ASN A 784 -54.80 -34.49 30.40
CA ASN A 784 -56.15 -34.95 30.72
C ASN A 784 -56.40 -34.76 32.22
N GLY A 785 -56.66 -33.51 32.62
CA GLY A 785 -56.55 -33.09 34.02
C GLY A 785 -55.09 -32.89 34.41
N THR A 786 -54.65 -33.55 35.49
CA THR A 786 -53.23 -33.62 35.89
C THR A 786 -52.37 -34.41 34.92
N ASP A 787 -52.97 -35.44 34.31
CA ASP A 787 -52.23 -36.55 33.72
C ASP A 787 -51.73 -36.21 32.32
N VAL A 788 -50.53 -36.70 31.97
CA VAL A 788 -49.92 -36.53 30.65
C VAL A 788 -50.15 -37.79 29.83
N VAL A 789 -50.89 -37.65 28.73
CA VAL A 789 -51.16 -38.72 27.77
C VAL A 789 -50.25 -38.52 26.56
N THR A 790 -49.17 -39.32 26.47
CA THR A 790 -48.36 -39.40 25.24
C THR A 790 -49.24 -39.94 24.10
N VAL A 791 -49.21 -39.26 22.95
CA VAL A 791 -49.86 -39.67 21.70
C VAL A 791 -48.86 -40.40 20.80
N THR A 792 -47.64 -39.86 20.68
CA THR A 792 -46.56 -40.47 19.90
C THR A 792 -45.20 -40.03 20.42
N GLU A 793 -44.22 -40.91 20.32
CA GLU A 793 -42.79 -40.65 20.50
C GLU A 793 -42.06 -41.26 19.30
N GLN A 794 -41.28 -40.45 18.59
CA GLN A 794 -40.60 -40.83 17.35
C GLN A 794 -39.19 -40.21 17.32
N ARG A 795 -38.32 -40.76 16.48
CA ARG A 795 -36.96 -40.25 16.27
C ARG A 795 -36.61 -40.27 14.78
N TRP A 796 -35.92 -39.24 14.34
CA TRP A 796 -35.27 -39.20 13.03
C TRP A 796 -33.76 -39.38 13.27
N GLU A 797 -33.27 -40.58 13.05
CA GLU A 797 -31.84 -40.91 13.21
C GLU A 797 -30.99 -40.37 12.04
N GLN A 798 -29.71 -40.12 12.30
CA GLN A 798 -28.73 -39.69 11.29
C GLN A 798 -29.20 -38.48 10.45
N ALA A 799 -29.81 -37.50 11.12
CA ALA A 799 -30.19 -36.23 10.52
C ALA A 799 -28.97 -35.51 9.94
N VAL A 800 -29.10 -35.03 8.70
CA VAL A 800 -28.01 -34.37 7.96
C VAL A 800 -28.33 -32.90 7.71
N ILE A 801 -27.34 -32.02 7.85
CA ILE A 801 -27.50 -30.58 7.67
C ILE A 801 -26.20 -30.01 7.07
N PRO A 802 -26.24 -29.35 5.91
CA PRO A 802 -25.05 -28.70 5.35
C PRO A 802 -24.54 -27.57 6.27
N SER A 803 -23.26 -27.19 6.12
CA SER A 803 -22.68 -26.06 6.85
C SER A 803 -23.37 -24.75 6.49
N LYS A 804 -23.70 -23.95 7.52
CA LYS A 804 -24.43 -22.66 7.40
C LYS A 804 -25.79 -22.73 6.68
N ASP A 805 -26.43 -23.91 6.62
CA ASP A 805 -27.75 -24.13 6.00
C ASP A 805 -28.69 -24.91 6.96
N SER A 806 -29.83 -25.37 6.43
CA SER A 806 -30.91 -26.01 7.14
C SER A 806 -31.47 -27.21 6.37
N ASN A 807 -32.09 -28.16 7.07
CA ASN A 807 -32.79 -29.30 6.45
C ASN A 807 -34.20 -29.46 7.02
N LEU A 808 -35.05 -30.19 6.30
CA LEU A 808 -36.43 -30.50 6.67
C LEU A 808 -36.52 -31.94 7.19
N VAL A 809 -36.97 -32.11 8.43
CA VAL A 809 -37.39 -33.40 8.99
C VAL A 809 -38.89 -33.38 9.27
N TYR A 810 -39.54 -34.54 9.30
CA TYR A 810 -41.00 -34.62 9.45
C TYR A 810 -41.44 -35.95 10.05
N PHE A 811 -42.57 -35.90 10.76
CA PHE A 811 -43.10 -37.00 11.56
C PHE A 811 -44.58 -37.22 11.23
N LYS A 812 -44.95 -38.47 10.94
CA LYS A 812 -46.34 -38.88 10.63
C LYS A 812 -46.95 -39.51 11.88
N TRP A 813 -48.11 -39.01 12.32
CA TRP A 813 -48.77 -39.50 13.54
C TRP A 813 -50.29 -39.31 13.49
N THR A 814 -51.03 -40.09 14.27
CA THR A 814 -52.50 -40.06 14.29
C THR A 814 -53.01 -39.33 15.51
N VAL A 815 -53.91 -38.36 15.31
CA VAL A 815 -54.56 -37.62 16.39
C VAL A 815 -55.64 -38.52 17.01
N PRO A 816 -55.64 -38.77 18.33
CA PRO A 816 -56.61 -39.69 18.92
C PRO A 816 -58.05 -39.18 18.80
N GLU A 817 -59.00 -40.09 18.62
CA GLU A 817 -60.44 -39.78 18.67
C GLU A 817 -60.86 -39.27 20.05
N GLY A 818 -61.90 -38.44 20.11
CA GLY A 818 -62.39 -37.86 21.37
C GLY A 818 -61.42 -36.84 21.97
N THR A 819 -60.64 -36.16 21.14
CA THR A 819 -59.69 -35.11 21.55
C THR A 819 -60.01 -33.72 21.02
N ALA A 820 -61.11 -33.52 20.28
CA ALA A 820 -61.59 -32.19 19.91
C ALA A 820 -61.63 -31.22 21.10
N GLY A 821 -61.08 -30.03 20.91
CA GLY A 821 -60.95 -28.99 21.93
C GLY A 821 -59.82 -29.22 22.95
N LYS A 822 -59.11 -30.35 22.93
CA LYS A 822 -57.89 -30.55 23.73
C LYS A 822 -56.69 -29.92 23.01
N ASN A 823 -55.73 -29.42 23.77
CA ASN A 823 -54.47 -28.90 23.23
C ASN A 823 -53.41 -30.01 23.22
N MET A 824 -52.90 -30.34 22.03
CA MET A 824 -51.70 -31.15 21.85
C MET A 824 -50.47 -30.27 22.09
N CYS A 825 -49.59 -30.74 22.97
CA CYS A 825 -48.23 -30.25 23.12
C CYS A 825 -47.34 -31.07 22.20
N ILE A 826 -46.71 -30.38 21.25
CA ILE A 826 -45.80 -30.93 20.24
C ILE A 826 -44.40 -30.48 20.63
N PHE A 827 -43.50 -31.42 20.87
CA PHE A 827 -42.11 -31.16 21.24
C PHE A 827 -41.17 -31.79 20.22
N ALA A 828 -40.15 -31.04 19.81
CA ALA A 828 -39.08 -31.54 18.95
C ALA A 828 -37.72 -31.03 19.45
N PHE A 829 -36.68 -31.86 19.33
CA PHE A 829 -35.34 -31.56 19.83
C PHE A 829 -34.27 -32.13 18.90
N VAL A 830 -33.39 -31.28 18.35
CA VAL A 830 -32.25 -31.71 17.49
C VAL A 830 -31.04 -32.12 18.35
N ASN A 831 -30.20 -33.02 17.85
CA ASN A 831 -29.05 -33.60 18.58
C ASN A 831 -29.45 -34.18 19.96
N ALA A 832 -30.56 -34.93 20.00
CA ALA A 832 -31.17 -35.42 21.23
C ALA A 832 -30.23 -36.28 22.10
N ASP A 833 -29.29 -36.98 21.48
CA ASP A 833 -28.31 -37.86 22.17
C ASP A 833 -26.96 -37.17 22.42
N ARG A 834 -26.79 -35.90 22.04
CA ARG A 834 -25.56 -35.09 22.22
C ARG A 834 -24.32 -35.70 21.54
N THR A 835 -24.51 -36.28 20.35
CA THR A 835 -23.42 -36.89 19.55
C THR A 835 -22.63 -35.84 18.77
N VAL A 836 -23.26 -34.72 18.43
CA VAL A 836 -22.54 -33.50 18.01
C VAL A 836 -22.14 -32.73 19.26
N GLU A 837 -20.86 -32.38 19.38
CA GLU A 837 -20.37 -31.45 20.40
C GLU A 837 -20.63 -30.01 19.95
N GLU A 838 -21.22 -29.20 20.83
CA GLU A 838 -21.75 -27.87 20.52
C GLU A 838 -21.62 -26.94 21.73
N ILE A 839 -21.50 -25.63 21.48
CA ILE A 839 -21.28 -24.61 22.51
C ILE A 839 -22.54 -24.25 23.29
N ARG A 840 -23.70 -24.67 22.77
CA ARG A 840 -25.02 -24.22 23.22
C ARG A 840 -26.07 -25.28 22.86
N ASP A 841 -26.74 -25.84 23.87
CA ASP A 841 -27.73 -26.92 23.74
C ASP A 841 -29.13 -26.57 24.27
N ASP A 842 -29.30 -25.40 24.92
CA ASP A 842 -30.58 -24.91 25.46
C ASP A 842 -31.57 -24.44 24.38
N ASN A 843 -31.08 -24.26 23.14
CA ASN A 843 -31.80 -23.78 21.97
C ASN A 843 -32.13 -24.88 20.93
N ASN A 844 -31.77 -26.14 21.20
CA ASN A 844 -32.06 -27.28 20.32
C ASN A 844 -33.51 -27.75 20.35
N GLY A 845 -34.29 -27.32 21.34
CA GLY A 845 -35.66 -27.78 21.58
C GLY A 845 -36.72 -26.69 21.39
N GLU A 846 -37.84 -27.05 20.78
CA GLU A 846 -39.03 -26.20 20.70
C GLU A 846 -40.29 -26.94 21.16
N VAL A 847 -41.27 -26.17 21.67
CA VAL A 847 -42.62 -26.64 22.00
C VAL A 847 -43.68 -25.80 21.25
N MET A 848 -44.50 -26.47 20.45
CA MET A 848 -45.69 -25.91 19.81
C MET A 848 -46.96 -26.44 20.50
N MET A 849 -48.00 -25.62 20.60
CA MET A 849 -49.30 -25.99 21.17
C MET A 849 -50.42 -25.87 20.12
N LYS A 850 -51.18 -26.94 19.88
CA LYS A 850 -52.27 -26.96 18.88
C LYS A 850 -53.57 -27.52 19.47
N THR A 851 -54.64 -26.72 19.40
CA THR A 851 -56.01 -27.18 19.70
C THR A 851 -56.48 -28.14 18.60
N VAL A 852 -57.02 -29.30 18.97
CA VAL A 852 -57.59 -30.24 17.99
C VAL A 852 -58.99 -29.82 17.57
N ALA A 853 -59.24 -29.79 16.26
CA ALA A 853 -60.56 -29.58 15.69
C ALA A 853 -61.39 -30.88 15.69
N LYS A 854 -62.72 -30.76 15.78
CA LYS A 854 -63.63 -31.91 15.68
C LYS A 854 -63.54 -32.54 14.28
N TYR A 855 -63.71 -33.86 14.18
CA TYR A 855 -63.97 -34.48 12.88
C TYR A 855 -65.27 -33.92 12.27
N PRO A 856 -65.31 -33.59 10.96
CA PRO A 856 -66.49 -33.00 10.33
C PRO A 856 -67.68 -33.95 10.32
N ASP A 857 -68.86 -33.42 10.64
CA ASP A 857 -70.11 -34.17 10.72
C ASP A 857 -71.25 -33.29 10.20
N SER A 858 -71.93 -33.78 9.16
CA SER A 858 -73.08 -33.16 8.51
C SER A 858 -73.68 -34.16 7.52
N GLN A 859 -75.01 -34.30 7.52
CA GLN A 859 -75.80 -34.85 6.43
C GLN A 859 -76.87 -33.82 6.05
N THR A 860 -77.25 -33.76 4.77
CA THR A 860 -78.41 -32.95 4.34
C THR A 860 -79.71 -33.63 4.78
N PRO A 861 -80.76 -32.87 5.12
CA PRO A 861 -82.09 -33.45 5.31
C PRO A 861 -82.62 -34.00 3.98
N ASP A 862 -83.46 -35.03 4.06
CA ASP A 862 -84.20 -35.54 2.90
C ASP A 862 -85.18 -34.50 2.34
N THR A 863 -85.52 -34.68 1.06
CA THR A 863 -86.44 -33.79 0.37
C THR A 863 -87.87 -34.05 0.85
N ARG A 864 -88.58 -32.96 1.16
CA ARG A 864 -89.99 -32.97 1.54
C ARG A 864 -90.86 -32.59 0.35
N PHE A 865 -92.17 -32.80 0.47
CA PHE A 865 -93.13 -32.30 -0.50
C PHE A 865 -93.05 -30.76 -0.61
N GLU A 866 -92.56 -30.27 -1.74
CA GLU A 866 -92.41 -28.84 -2.04
C GLU A 866 -92.88 -28.58 -3.48
N TYR A 867 -94.00 -27.86 -3.62
CA TYR A 867 -94.66 -27.62 -4.91
C TYR A 867 -94.00 -26.51 -5.75
N MET A 868 -93.17 -25.67 -5.15
CA MET A 868 -92.45 -24.58 -5.82
C MET A 868 -91.04 -24.46 -5.27
N LYS A 869 -90.10 -24.01 -6.12
CA LYS A 869 -88.73 -23.72 -5.70
C LYS A 869 -88.68 -22.57 -4.67
N PRO A 870 -87.66 -22.51 -3.80
CA PRO A 870 -87.45 -21.39 -2.88
C PRO A 870 -87.43 -20.04 -3.63
N ASN A 871 -88.05 -19.03 -3.02
CA ASN A 871 -88.12 -17.70 -3.63
C ASN A 871 -86.70 -17.14 -3.89
N GLY A 872 -86.48 -16.63 -5.10
CA GLY A 872 -85.17 -16.16 -5.55
C GLY A 872 -84.16 -17.24 -5.95
N TYR A 873 -84.47 -18.54 -5.84
CA TYR A 873 -83.52 -19.59 -6.24
C TYR A 873 -83.22 -19.61 -7.74
N THR A 874 -81.93 -19.63 -8.08
CA THR A 874 -81.35 -19.92 -9.38
C THR A 874 -80.27 -20.97 -9.21
N VAL A 875 -80.06 -21.84 -10.20
CA VAL A 875 -78.96 -22.83 -10.15
C VAL A 875 -77.63 -22.07 -10.02
N PRO A 876 -76.81 -22.34 -8.98
CA PRO A 876 -75.52 -21.69 -8.80
C PRO A 876 -74.51 -22.13 -9.86
N ALA A 877 -73.48 -21.31 -10.11
CA ALA A 877 -72.33 -21.75 -10.87
C ALA A 877 -71.61 -22.90 -10.14
N VAL A 878 -71.23 -23.94 -10.89
CA VAL A 878 -70.51 -25.11 -10.36
C VAL A 878 -69.12 -24.66 -9.84
N PRO A 879 -68.66 -25.11 -8.65
CA PRO A 879 -67.37 -24.70 -8.08
C PRO A 879 -66.19 -25.01 -9.00
N SER A 880 -65.18 -24.16 -9.01
CA SER A 880 -63.97 -24.38 -9.79
C SER A 880 -63.20 -25.61 -9.31
N VAL A 881 -62.81 -26.49 -10.23
CA VAL A 881 -61.96 -27.66 -9.94
C VAL A 881 -60.57 -27.17 -9.51
N THR A 882 -60.11 -27.59 -8.33
CA THR A 882 -58.79 -27.21 -7.79
C THR A 882 -57.91 -28.45 -7.64
N THR A 883 -56.75 -28.47 -8.29
CA THR A 883 -55.75 -29.51 -8.08
C THR A 883 -54.86 -29.11 -6.91
N GLY A 884 -55.11 -29.74 -5.76
CA GLY A 884 -54.18 -29.69 -4.64
C GLY A 884 -52.88 -30.37 -5.01
N ALA A 885 -51.78 -29.62 -4.96
CA ALA A 885 -50.43 -30.06 -5.30
C ALA A 885 -49.42 -29.29 -4.44
N VAL A 886 -48.34 -29.93 -4.02
CA VAL A 886 -47.28 -29.28 -3.25
C VAL A 886 -45.93 -29.93 -3.50
N THR A 887 -44.86 -29.18 -3.26
CA THR A 887 -43.48 -29.65 -3.29
C THR A 887 -42.73 -29.19 -2.05
N TRP A 888 -41.73 -29.96 -1.62
CA TRP A 888 -40.82 -29.60 -0.53
C TRP A 888 -39.40 -30.08 -0.83
N ASP A 889 -38.42 -29.37 -0.28
CA ASP A 889 -37.01 -29.71 -0.42
C ASP A 889 -36.49 -30.44 0.82
N VAL A 890 -35.69 -31.49 0.59
CA VAL A 890 -34.91 -32.20 1.60
C VAL A 890 -33.46 -32.30 1.13
N TRP A 891 -32.50 -32.07 2.02
CA TRP A 891 -31.10 -32.45 1.80
C TRP A 891 -30.91 -33.91 2.21
N GLU A 892 -30.43 -34.72 1.26
CA GLU A 892 -29.95 -36.08 1.52
C GLU A 892 -28.43 -36.12 1.45
N TYR A 893 -27.83 -37.11 2.11
CA TYR A 893 -26.40 -37.37 2.06
C TYR A 893 -26.13 -38.80 1.58
N THR A 894 -25.17 -38.95 0.66
CA THR A 894 -24.69 -40.25 0.20
C THR A 894 -23.17 -40.33 0.37
N THR A 895 -22.42 -39.77 -0.58
CA THR A 895 -21.02 -39.35 -0.42
C THR A 895 -20.89 -37.83 -0.43
N THR A 896 -21.91 -37.13 -0.93
CA THR A 896 -22.08 -35.68 -0.94
C THR A 896 -23.52 -35.32 -0.60
N PHE A 897 -23.77 -34.05 -0.32
CA PHE A 897 -25.12 -33.51 -0.17
C PHE A 897 -25.83 -33.38 -1.52
N VAL A 898 -27.06 -33.88 -1.60
CA VAL A 898 -27.94 -33.76 -2.76
C VAL A 898 -29.27 -33.19 -2.28
N LYS A 899 -29.64 -32.01 -2.78
CA LYS A 899 -30.94 -31.40 -2.51
C LYS A 899 -31.97 -32.03 -3.44
N LYS A 900 -32.97 -32.73 -2.89
CA LYS A 900 -34.10 -33.26 -3.65
C LYS A 900 -35.37 -32.49 -3.35
N THR A 901 -35.99 -31.97 -4.41
CA THR A 901 -37.37 -31.51 -4.38
C THR A 901 -38.30 -32.71 -4.57
N TYR A 902 -39.11 -33.00 -3.57
CA TYR A 902 -40.18 -33.99 -3.61
C TYR A 902 -41.53 -33.33 -3.89
N GLY A 903 -42.50 -34.09 -4.42
CA GLY A 903 -43.84 -33.57 -4.68
C GLY A 903 -44.93 -34.62 -4.85
N VAL A 904 -46.16 -34.22 -4.54
CA VAL A 904 -47.39 -35.02 -4.70
C VAL A 904 -48.57 -34.10 -5.04
N SER A 905 -49.54 -34.63 -5.79
CA SER A 905 -50.77 -33.94 -6.17
C SER A 905 -51.98 -34.87 -6.23
N LEU A 906 -53.17 -34.32 -6.07
CA LEU A 906 -54.45 -35.00 -6.32
C LEU A 906 -54.71 -35.08 -7.82
N SER A 907 -54.89 -36.30 -8.34
CA SER A 907 -55.10 -36.58 -9.76
C SER A 907 -56.41 -35.98 -10.30
N ALA A 908 -56.62 -36.10 -11.62
CA ALA A 908 -57.87 -35.74 -12.27
C ALA A 908 -59.04 -36.74 -12.01
N SER A 909 -58.93 -37.67 -11.05
CA SER A 909 -60.01 -38.58 -10.66
C SER A 909 -61.31 -37.82 -10.40
N GLN A 910 -62.37 -38.19 -11.12
CA GLN A 910 -63.65 -37.50 -11.10
C GLN A 910 -64.71 -38.31 -10.31
N PRO A 911 -65.46 -37.70 -9.37
CA PRO A 911 -66.56 -38.37 -8.67
C PRO A 911 -67.68 -38.75 -9.63
N ARG A 912 -68.42 -39.79 -9.27
CA ARG A 912 -69.56 -40.32 -10.02
C ARG A 912 -70.80 -40.28 -9.16
N ILE A 913 -71.76 -39.47 -9.58
CA ILE A 913 -73.15 -39.67 -9.19
C ILE A 913 -73.81 -40.62 -10.17
N THR A 914 -74.78 -41.40 -9.71
CA THR A 914 -75.59 -42.28 -10.57
C THR A 914 -77.00 -42.32 -10.00
N PRO A 915 -78.04 -42.01 -10.80
CA PRO A 915 -79.43 -42.13 -10.36
C PRO A 915 -79.73 -43.53 -9.84
N ASP A 916 -80.67 -43.59 -8.90
CA ASP A 916 -81.21 -44.80 -8.29
C ASP A 916 -81.62 -45.88 -9.32
N ALA A 917 -81.54 -47.15 -8.97
CA ALA A 917 -82.04 -48.27 -9.78
C ALA A 917 -83.56 -48.20 -9.97
N ASP A 918 -84.29 -47.79 -8.94
CA ASP A 918 -85.76 -47.83 -8.92
C ASP A 918 -86.41 -46.51 -9.39
N SER A 919 -85.59 -45.53 -9.79
CA SER A 919 -86.05 -44.29 -10.44
C SER A 919 -86.60 -44.58 -11.86
N PRO A 920 -87.93 -44.55 -12.11
CA PRO A 920 -88.54 -44.98 -13.38
C PRO A 920 -88.15 -44.09 -14.58
N SER A 921 -87.70 -42.87 -14.31
CA SER A 921 -87.24 -41.89 -15.29
C SER A 921 -85.76 -42.02 -15.69
N ARG A 922 -85.01 -42.93 -15.05
CA ARG A 922 -83.57 -43.10 -15.28
C ARG A 922 -83.28 -43.63 -16.68
N SER A 923 -82.46 -42.91 -17.43
CA SER A 923 -81.95 -43.33 -18.74
C SER A 923 -80.51 -42.88 -18.98
N GLY A 924 -79.78 -43.55 -19.87
CA GLY A 924 -78.36 -43.27 -20.17
C GLY A 924 -77.39 -44.31 -19.59
N SER A 925 -76.12 -43.94 -19.42
CA SER A 925 -75.10 -44.79 -18.80
C SER A 925 -73.84 -44.03 -18.32
N ARG A 926 -73.26 -44.47 -17.20
CA ARG A 926 -71.90 -44.27 -16.61
C ARG A 926 -71.28 -42.87 -16.51
N THR A 927 -71.45 -42.00 -17.50
CA THR A 927 -70.95 -40.62 -17.60
C THR A 927 -71.98 -39.63 -18.17
N ALA A 928 -73.11 -40.13 -18.68
CA ALA A 928 -74.25 -39.34 -19.11
C ALA A 928 -75.52 -40.07 -18.65
N TRP A 929 -76.18 -39.51 -17.64
CA TRP A 929 -77.44 -40.02 -17.10
C TRP A 929 -78.50 -38.91 -17.18
N THR A 930 -79.74 -39.30 -17.45
CA THR A 930 -80.93 -38.43 -17.37
C THR A 930 -81.89 -39.01 -16.33
N MET A 931 -82.53 -38.14 -15.55
CA MET A 931 -83.63 -38.50 -14.64
C MET A 931 -84.56 -37.31 -14.42
N ARG A 932 -85.71 -37.54 -13.78
CA ARG A 932 -86.60 -36.48 -13.27
C ARG A 932 -86.13 -35.98 -11.90
N SER A 933 -86.41 -34.71 -11.57
CA SER A 933 -86.12 -34.16 -10.24
C SER A 933 -87.04 -34.72 -9.17
N GLY A 934 -86.52 -34.90 -7.95
CA GLY A 934 -87.20 -35.62 -6.86
C GLY A 934 -86.57 -36.98 -6.55
N TYR A 935 -85.94 -37.63 -7.53
CA TYR A 935 -85.33 -38.96 -7.36
C TYR A 935 -83.94 -38.91 -6.73
N GLY A 936 -83.51 -40.07 -6.22
CA GLY A 936 -82.24 -40.30 -5.55
C GLY A 936 -81.06 -40.47 -6.51
N VAL A 937 -79.89 -40.02 -6.06
CA VAL A 937 -78.58 -40.38 -6.64
C VAL A 937 -77.69 -41.05 -5.60
N THR A 938 -76.97 -42.09 -6.01
CA THR A 938 -75.81 -42.63 -5.30
C THR A 938 -74.55 -41.82 -5.63
N MET A 939 -73.51 -41.90 -4.80
CA MET A 939 -72.19 -41.29 -5.02
C MET A 939 -71.06 -42.32 -4.85
N SER A 940 -70.06 -42.24 -5.73
CA SER A 940 -68.78 -42.95 -5.67
C SER A 940 -67.63 -42.01 -6.00
N TYR A 941 -66.62 -41.93 -5.14
CA TYR A 941 -65.39 -41.18 -5.39
C TYR A 941 -64.15 -41.93 -4.90
N VAL A 942 -63.22 -42.20 -5.83
CA VAL A 942 -61.90 -42.77 -5.52
C VAL A 942 -60.84 -41.70 -5.82
N PRO A 943 -60.32 -40.97 -4.80
CA PRO A 943 -59.18 -40.08 -5.00
C PRO A 943 -57.95 -40.91 -5.39
N ALA A 944 -57.09 -40.34 -6.22
CA ALA A 944 -55.80 -40.92 -6.56
C ALA A 944 -54.73 -39.82 -6.63
N PHE A 945 -53.47 -40.22 -6.61
CA PHE A 945 -52.32 -39.31 -6.52
C PHE A 945 -51.51 -39.27 -7.81
N SER A 946 -50.72 -38.21 -8.00
CA SER A 946 -49.89 -38.02 -9.19
C SER A 946 -48.65 -37.16 -8.87
N PRO A 947 -47.51 -37.37 -9.56
CA PRO A 947 -46.30 -36.57 -9.36
C PRO A 947 -46.49 -35.12 -9.80
N VAL A 948 -45.79 -34.20 -9.14
CA VAL A 948 -45.68 -32.80 -9.58
C VAL A 948 -44.53 -32.69 -10.58
N SER A 949 -44.76 -32.02 -11.72
CA SER A 949 -43.74 -31.87 -12.77
C SER A 949 -42.49 -31.18 -12.24
N GLY A 950 -41.30 -31.71 -12.56
CA GLY A 950 -40.01 -31.22 -12.07
C GLY A 950 -39.62 -31.69 -10.66
N SER A 951 -40.45 -32.49 -9.98
CA SER A 951 -40.15 -33.05 -8.65
C SER A 951 -39.94 -34.57 -8.67
N THR A 952 -39.27 -35.07 -7.64
CA THR A 952 -39.27 -36.51 -7.32
C THR A 952 -40.62 -36.90 -6.75
N TYR A 953 -41.25 -37.97 -7.26
CA TYR A 953 -42.53 -38.41 -6.71
C TYR A 953 -42.34 -38.88 -5.26
N ALA A 954 -43.12 -38.31 -4.34
CA ALA A 954 -43.10 -38.69 -2.93
C ALA A 954 -43.51 -40.17 -2.76
N SER A 955 -42.87 -40.90 -1.84
CA SER A 955 -43.34 -42.24 -1.45
C SER A 955 -44.56 -42.12 -0.54
N SER A 956 -45.35 -43.19 -0.41
CA SER A 956 -46.53 -43.25 0.48
C SER A 956 -46.24 -42.93 1.94
N ASP A 957 -44.98 -43.05 2.36
CA ASP A 957 -44.56 -42.74 3.73
C ASP A 957 -44.45 -41.22 3.95
N MET A 958 -44.23 -40.46 2.88
CA MET A 958 -44.05 -39.00 2.87
C MET A 958 -45.37 -38.22 2.67
N TYR A 959 -46.53 -38.87 2.67
CA TYR A 959 -47.85 -38.21 2.71
C TYR A 959 -48.90 -39.12 3.37
N THR A 960 -50.10 -38.62 3.66
CA THR A 960 -51.23 -39.43 4.12
C THR A 960 -52.21 -39.73 2.99
N ASP A 961 -53.13 -40.66 3.20
CA ASP A 961 -54.30 -40.78 2.32
C ASP A 961 -55.18 -39.51 2.42
N VAL A 962 -56.16 -39.37 1.52
CA VAL A 962 -57.34 -38.52 1.77
C VAL A 962 -58.13 -39.13 2.93
N GLN A 963 -58.50 -38.31 3.91
CA GLN A 963 -59.13 -38.74 5.17
C GLN A 963 -60.46 -38.03 5.48
N THR A 964 -60.79 -36.98 4.74
CA THR A 964 -62.14 -36.39 4.74
C THR A 964 -62.57 -36.02 3.33
N VAL A 965 -63.80 -36.37 2.96
CA VAL A 965 -64.45 -35.90 1.72
C VAL A 965 -65.84 -35.37 2.04
N VAL A 966 -66.15 -34.17 1.56
CA VAL A 966 -67.46 -33.52 1.72
C VAL A 966 -68.09 -33.28 0.35
N ALA A 967 -69.32 -33.76 0.15
CA ALA A 967 -70.14 -33.46 -1.00
C ALA A 967 -70.98 -32.20 -0.79
N LEU A 968 -71.02 -31.35 -1.82
CA LEU A 968 -71.65 -30.03 -1.89
C LEU A 968 -72.64 -30.02 -3.05
N PHE A 969 -73.84 -29.48 -2.82
CA PHE A 969 -74.98 -29.64 -3.73
C PHE A 969 -75.53 -28.29 -4.23
N PRO A 970 -76.03 -28.20 -5.48
CA PRO A 970 -76.49 -26.94 -6.08
C PRO A 970 -77.72 -26.34 -5.38
N GLU A 971 -78.62 -27.16 -4.83
CA GLU A 971 -79.80 -26.72 -4.07
C GLU A 971 -79.43 -25.96 -2.77
N PHE A 972 -78.26 -26.25 -2.20
CA PHE A 972 -77.71 -25.56 -1.03
C PHE A 972 -76.66 -24.51 -1.40
N SER A 973 -76.61 -24.07 -2.66
CA SER A 973 -75.63 -23.12 -3.20
C SER A 973 -74.16 -23.57 -2.99
N TYR A 974 -73.92 -24.88 -3.03
CA TYR A 974 -72.62 -25.51 -2.72
C TYR A 974 -72.04 -25.15 -1.34
N SER A 975 -72.91 -24.79 -0.37
CA SER A 975 -72.48 -24.43 0.99
C SER A 975 -71.94 -25.65 1.76
N ASN A 976 -70.78 -25.48 2.39
CA ASN A 976 -70.16 -26.48 3.28
C ASN A 976 -70.69 -26.43 4.73
N ALA A 977 -71.71 -25.63 5.02
CA ALA A 977 -72.30 -25.53 6.35
C ALA A 977 -73.03 -26.83 6.77
N ASN A 978 -73.11 -27.08 8.08
CA ASN A 978 -73.85 -28.22 8.62
C ASN A 978 -75.33 -28.21 8.12
N TRP A 979 -75.86 -29.38 7.83
CA TRP A 979 -77.17 -29.65 7.19
C TRP A 979 -77.30 -29.16 5.75
N LYS A 980 -76.22 -28.68 5.11
CA LYS A 980 -76.18 -28.24 3.70
C LYS A 980 -75.19 -29.01 2.83
N CYS A 981 -74.32 -29.80 3.45
CA CYS A 981 -73.38 -30.70 2.82
C CYS A 981 -73.50 -32.12 3.40
N ARG A 982 -72.95 -33.12 2.70
CA ARG A 982 -72.85 -34.49 3.21
C ARG A 982 -71.38 -34.86 3.35
N VAL A 983 -70.97 -35.18 4.58
CA VAL A 983 -69.71 -35.90 4.81
C VAL A 983 -69.87 -37.31 4.21
N LEU A 984 -68.86 -37.78 3.50
CA LEU A 984 -68.83 -39.10 2.88
C LEU A 984 -68.16 -40.12 3.81
N GLU A 985 -68.52 -41.38 3.67
CA GLU A 985 -67.89 -42.51 4.36
C GLU A 985 -66.88 -43.20 3.44
N LYS A 986 -65.70 -43.53 3.96
CA LYS A 986 -64.67 -44.30 3.24
C LYS A 986 -64.98 -45.78 3.34
N THR A 987 -65.58 -46.33 2.29
CA THR A 987 -65.86 -47.77 2.16
C THR A 987 -64.64 -48.52 1.59
N GLY A 988 -64.81 -49.83 1.29
CA GLY A 988 -63.73 -50.67 0.75
C GLY A 988 -63.06 -50.10 -0.52
N TYR A 989 -61.81 -50.53 -0.77
CA TYR A 989 -60.96 -50.03 -1.88
C TYR A 989 -60.76 -48.49 -1.90
N ALA A 990 -60.82 -47.84 -0.73
CA ALA A 990 -60.73 -46.38 -0.56
C ALA A 990 -61.82 -45.59 -1.32
N GLU A 991 -62.97 -46.21 -1.56
CA GLU A 991 -64.11 -45.61 -2.26
C GLU A 991 -65.02 -44.84 -1.29
N TRP A 992 -65.13 -43.53 -1.49
CA TRP A 992 -65.99 -42.64 -0.71
C TRP A 992 -67.42 -42.65 -1.24
N LYS A 993 -68.39 -42.83 -0.34
CA LYS A 993 -69.84 -42.91 -0.65
C LYS A 993 -70.65 -42.04 0.32
N PHE A 994 -71.92 -41.78 0.01
CA PHE A 994 -72.85 -41.25 1.02
C PHE A 994 -72.97 -42.23 2.20
N ILE A 995 -73.17 -41.71 3.40
CA ILE A 995 -73.60 -42.50 4.58
C ILE A 995 -74.98 -43.11 4.27
N GLU A 996 -75.26 -44.28 4.84
CA GLU A 996 -76.57 -44.96 4.74
C GLU A 996 -77.71 -44.03 5.17
N ASN A 997 -78.74 -43.94 4.35
CA ASN A 997 -79.90 -43.10 4.61
C ASN A 997 -80.99 -43.94 5.26
N THR A 998 -81.21 -43.77 6.57
CA THR A 998 -82.21 -44.52 7.34
C THR A 998 -83.67 -44.23 6.93
N ASN A 999 -83.89 -43.27 6.02
CA ASN A 999 -85.20 -42.94 5.47
C ASN A 999 -85.40 -43.48 4.03
N ALA A 1000 -84.35 -44.02 3.40
CA ALA A 1000 -84.45 -44.76 2.15
C ALA A 1000 -84.82 -46.24 2.45
N ASP A 1001 -85.47 -46.91 1.50
CA ASP A 1001 -85.67 -48.36 1.62
C ASP A 1001 -84.31 -49.07 1.66
N GLY A 1002 -84.23 -50.21 2.36
CA GLY A 1002 -82.98 -50.94 2.58
C GLY A 1002 -81.84 -50.18 3.28
N ASN A 1003 -82.10 -48.97 3.83
CA ASN A 1003 -81.10 -47.99 4.28
C ASN A 1003 -80.15 -47.49 3.17
N GLU A 1004 -80.60 -47.45 1.91
CA GLU A 1004 -79.71 -47.18 0.77
C GLU A 1004 -78.93 -45.85 0.85
N ARG A 1005 -77.75 -45.82 0.23
CA ARG A 1005 -76.80 -44.69 0.25
C ARG A 1005 -77.18 -43.63 -0.80
N LEU A 1006 -78.42 -43.14 -0.72
CA LEU A 1006 -79.05 -42.19 -1.64
C LEU A 1006 -79.07 -40.75 -1.11
N HIS A 1007 -78.92 -39.78 -2.02
CA HIS A 1007 -79.24 -38.37 -1.85
C HIS A 1007 -80.39 -37.98 -2.79
N PHE A 1008 -81.52 -37.54 -2.25
CA PHE A 1008 -82.67 -37.12 -3.06
C PHE A 1008 -82.50 -35.70 -3.60
N THR A 1009 -82.70 -35.53 -4.90
CA THR A 1009 -82.76 -34.19 -5.52
C THR A 1009 -84.09 -33.51 -5.18
N PRO A 1010 -84.15 -32.18 -4.97
CA PRO A 1010 -85.43 -31.52 -4.68
C PRO A 1010 -86.40 -31.64 -5.85
N ILE A 1011 -87.69 -31.90 -5.57
CA ILE A 1011 -88.72 -32.09 -6.61
C ILE A 1011 -88.90 -30.84 -7.49
N TRP A 1012 -88.59 -29.66 -6.95
CA TRP A 1012 -88.61 -28.37 -7.67
C TRP A 1012 -87.31 -28.04 -8.42
N PHE A 1013 -86.29 -28.90 -8.39
CA PHE A 1013 -85.04 -28.63 -9.07
C PHE A 1013 -85.28 -28.54 -10.60
N PRO A 1014 -84.82 -27.47 -11.27
CA PRO A 1014 -85.16 -27.20 -12.66
C PRO A 1014 -84.40 -28.09 -13.65
N ASP A 1015 -84.96 -28.23 -14.85
CA ASP A 1015 -84.31 -28.89 -15.98
C ASP A 1015 -82.92 -28.32 -16.27
N GLY A 1016 -81.96 -29.21 -16.58
CA GLY A 1016 -80.55 -28.87 -16.80
C GLY A 1016 -79.58 -29.79 -16.07
N ASP A 1017 -78.30 -29.44 -16.05
CA ASP A 1017 -77.26 -30.28 -15.44
C ASP A 1017 -77.23 -30.18 -13.91
N TYR A 1018 -77.51 -31.29 -13.24
CA TYR A 1018 -77.25 -31.47 -11.81
C TYR A 1018 -75.83 -32.01 -11.61
N VAL A 1019 -74.97 -31.21 -10.97
CA VAL A 1019 -73.56 -31.52 -10.71
C VAL A 1019 -73.28 -31.40 -9.21
N VAL A 1020 -72.78 -32.48 -8.60
CA VAL A 1020 -72.31 -32.48 -7.21
C VAL A 1020 -70.81 -32.19 -7.19
N SER A 1021 -70.39 -31.26 -6.34
CA SER A 1021 -68.97 -30.97 -6.13
C SER A 1021 -68.49 -31.70 -4.87
N VAL A 1022 -67.29 -32.27 -4.89
CA VAL A 1022 -66.66 -32.87 -3.70
C VAL A 1022 -65.36 -32.15 -3.36
N VAL A 1023 -65.16 -31.88 -2.07
CA VAL A 1023 -63.92 -31.34 -1.53
C VAL A 1023 -63.23 -32.42 -0.71
N ALA A 1024 -62.06 -32.84 -1.17
CA ALA A 1024 -61.20 -33.80 -0.49
C ALA A 1024 -60.10 -33.07 0.29
N TYR A 1025 -59.89 -33.44 1.56
CA TYR A 1025 -58.91 -32.82 2.44
C TYR A 1025 -58.44 -33.79 3.55
N ASP A 1026 -57.69 -33.25 4.52
CA ASP A 1026 -56.89 -34.00 5.49
C ASP A 1026 -55.88 -34.95 4.81
N LEU A 1027 -55.38 -34.52 3.64
CA LEU A 1027 -54.23 -35.07 2.92
C LEU A 1027 -52.97 -34.32 3.37
N TRP A 1028 -52.22 -34.90 4.30
CA TRP A 1028 -51.07 -34.25 4.95
C TRP A 1028 -49.74 -34.62 4.28
N THR A 1029 -48.83 -33.65 4.24
CA THR A 1029 -47.47 -33.75 3.68
C THR A 1029 -46.47 -32.95 4.55
N PRO A 1030 -45.16 -33.06 4.33
CA PRO A 1030 -44.16 -32.23 5.03
C PRO A 1030 -44.29 -30.72 4.74
N ALA A 1031 -45.02 -30.33 3.69
CA ALA A 1031 -45.37 -28.94 3.38
C ALA A 1031 -46.76 -28.52 3.91
N GLY A 1032 -47.40 -29.34 4.75
CA GLY A 1032 -48.74 -29.12 5.29
C GLY A 1032 -49.83 -29.92 4.59
N MET A 1033 -51.08 -29.58 4.89
CA MET A 1033 -52.29 -30.19 4.34
C MET A 1033 -52.58 -29.67 2.92
N ILE A 1034 -53.00 -30.58 2.06
CA ILE A 1034 -53.51 -30.34 0.70
C ILE A 1034 -55.04 -30.47 0.70
N THR A 1035 -55.71 -29.62 -0.07
CA THR A 1035 -57.14 -29.74 -0.41
C THR A 1035 -57.33 -29.83 -1.92
N GLY A 1036 -58.35 -30.55 -2.40
CA GLY A 1036 -58.72 -30.56 -3.82
C GLY A 1036 -60.22 -30.65 -4.06
N THR A 1037 -60.73 -29.84 -4.99
CA THR A 1037 -62.14 -29.83 -5.41
C THR A 1037 -62.30 -30.59 -6.73
N ARG A 1038 -63.28 -31.49 -6.82
CA ARG A 1038 -63.62 -32.25 -8.05
C ARG A 1038 -65.14 -32.24 -8.24
N ASN A 1039 -65.60 -32.08 -9.48
CA ASN A 1039 -67.02 -32.03 -9.82
C ASN A 1039 -67.46 -33.34 -10.47
N SER A 1040 -68.69 -33.80 -10.20
CA SER A 1040 -69.21 -35.02 -10.81
C SER A 1040 -69.37 -34.90 -12.32
N TYR A 1041 -69.56 -36.04 -12.99
CA TYR A 1041 -70.28 -36.01 -14.26
C TYR A 1041 -71.70 -35.45 -14.02
N PRO A 1042 -72.28 -34.67 -14.95
CA PRO A 1042 -73.64 -34.18 -14.81
C PRO A 1042 -74.65 -35.33 -14.89
N VAL A 1043 -75.74 -35.18 -14.14
CA VAL A 1043 -77.01 -35.85 -14.40
C VAL A 1043 -77.94 -34.80 -14.98
N THR A 1044 -78.44 -35.01 -16.19
CA THR A 1044 -79.39 -34.09 -16.82
C THR A 1044 -80.77 -34.31 -16.19
N ILE A 1045 -81.26 -33.29 -15.48
CA ILE A 1045 -82.64 -33.22 -15.00
C ILE A 1045 -83.55 -32.84 -16.17
N SER A 1046 -84.64 -33.57 -16.32
CA SER A 1046 -85.70 -33.27 -17.28
C SER A 1046 -87.05 -33.70 -16.72
N GLN A 1047 -87.91 -32.71 -16.40
CA GLN A 1047 -89.18 -32.86 -15.68
C GLN A 1047 -89.02 -33.35 -14.22
N SER A 1048 -90.15 -33.49 -13.50
CA SER A 1048 -90.19 -33.81 -12.07
C SER A 1048 -90.83 -35.18 -11.79
N ALA A 1049 -90.65 -35.71 -10.58
CA ALA A 1049 -91.30 -36.96 -10.16
C ALA A 1049 -92.85 -36.87 -10.21
N TYR A 1050 -93.45 -35.68 -10.11
CA TYR A 1050 -94.89 -35.52 -10.33
C TYR A 1050 -95.31 -35.90 -11.76
N ASP A 1051 -94.44 -35.73 -12.76
CA ASP A 1051 -94.68 -36.13 -14.14
C ASP A 1051 -94.65 -37.66 -14.34
N ASP A 1052 -94.14 -38.43 -13.37
CA ASP A 1052 -94.31 -39.90 -13.28
C ASP A 1052 -95.55 -40.29 -12.46
N TRP A 1053 -95.82 -39.55 -11.38
CA TRP A 1053 -96.87 -39.91 -10.41
C TRP A 1053 -98.28 -39.43 -10.79
N TYR A 1054 -98.42 -38.52 -11.76
CA TYR A 1054 -99.72 -37.97 -12.16
C TYR A 1054 -100.49 -38.87 -13.14
N VAL A 1055 -101.40 -39.69 -12.62
CA VAL A 1055 -102.31 -40.52 -13.43
C VAL A 1055 -103.55 -39.72 -13.86
N ALA A 1056 -103.56 -39.25 -15.11
CA ALA A 1056 -104.73 -38.59 -15.70
C ALA A 1056 -105.88 -39.58 -15.96
N SER A 1057 -107.02 -39.41 -15.29
CA SER A 1057 -108.19 -40.29 -15.45
C SER A 1057 -108.85 -40.13 -16.84
N HIS A 1058 -108.79 -41.17 -17.67
CA HIS A 1058 -109.52 -41.21 -18.94
C HIS A 1058 -111.04 -41.21 -18.73
N TYR A 1059 -111.72 -40.26 -19.36
CA TYR A 1059 -113.11 -40.42 -19.79
C TYR A 1059 -113.19 -40.25 -21.31
N LYS A 1060 -113.76 -41.25 -21.98
CA LYS A 1060 -114.25 -41.09 -23.36
C LYS A 1060 -115.65 -40.48 -23.32
N SER A 1061 -115.95 -39.62 -24.28
CA SER A 1061 -117.31 -39.32 -24.72
C SER A 1061 -117.39 -39.55 -26.22
N GLU A 1062 -118.48 -40.15 -26.69
CA GLU A 1062 -118.72 -40.38 -28.12
C GLU A 1062 -119.14 -39.08 -28.82
N GLY A 1063 -118.80 -38.94 -30.10
CA GLY A 1063 -118.97 -37.72 -30.91
C GLY A 1063 -118.15 -37.79 -32.19
#